data_AF-A0A940IVR5-F1
#
_entry.id   AF-A0A940IVR5-F1
#
_cell.length_a   1.000
_cell.length_b   1.000
_cell.length_c   1.000
_cell.angle_alpha   90.00
_cell.angle_beta   90.00
_cell.angle_gamma   90.00
#
_symmetry.space_group_name_H-M   'P 1'
#
loop_
_entity.id
_entity.type
_entity.pdbx_description
1 polymer ?
#
loop_
_entity_poly.entity_id
_entity_poly.type
_entity_poly.pdbx_seq_one_letter_code
_entity_poly.pdbx_strand_id
1 'polypeptide(L)'
;MRTKVTGGELGGLTNLAVLAPVKTGFIDGLETMTYVERLHRLLDALNEARQNLREATLVDPPFPDALGRFGILRNFRYVVVPPDSPLGADGLPGRYRLSLNVTFDGGWEPYMRVIYRDIGFLLDALFCHCDGYPGSTTSTFDAYCRWVRDNEQMAGLFFADSSVTSADQQYLETLERLQRETADPAAADRLIAGHALQPIEQQIREGRQKAVAQPQAALVTSLRALKGLHRLSPLFASQAERRILLRFTHEVLQDFKAILPDLQKLPTWPAIALGAKDELAWFQQVESPPDARPAPPRFTPTEVQAGIVGDRGSATHGALVLLRVQDANKAIAWLERAPVSRHGGRDADGIRRNVAFTYAGLRALGFSARQLDALPQEFIDGMESRAGLLGDVRGNHPDFWPRPERCDENGASDPNDRVDPATAHVALMLRLADERPGAPASSALHPTLRDAIALLKPASTGLRVVAVQPTRSWREGSNNREHFGFLDGFSQPGLQAVEPAPLPRDTVPPGDLFLGHANSFGDAPDAQHPVPALLNNGSFLVVRKLRQHLDHLGAALDAHLAGAGLGEAEAKAKKKAILEKMMGRGQDGTPLVAPAAGRSGNDFDYDRDTEGRQCPFHSHVRRANPRDGRQAMPRIVRAGMSYGDRVEDGADPKADRGILFMAYCASIAEQFETIQRWIAGGNSSGVSSAQADPLLAVPRPGDRRTFRCLAAPDSDEVLRVDLGDKPFVSLQWGLYLFVPSMHALRHLHALRQLDAPPHHPPHPAQPPAGAPTPAPADPLDAWRQRLEDPDPVRSVSTSTWEQVRRQGGFQDARPYGRLVGRQADVLRVLQDKGQNYSVQGYGHRMAASLGHNYLGMDAHTGHAVQAPVVNAAIEAISEKAAFEATAAIVDQILKKAMALAIPNPDGSARAPVDLVALGERVLAALCTLWIGLPEAPAAAPNPTPPLMVVGGRVPGNPQPPRCPGNFLTASHYIFTPHPTPDTAEAGRVQGRAVLQAVQALLARGTPALGPLAQAIRQGLQDVEGIHPNDLPDVIANSISGVLLGFPPTVYGNYLRTMETWTREKSLWEHQRSLADLKASGLERYECARRALRPAMMQTMRQRPVPEQLWRCPVHHGRVVGARDGEPGEEQRVVLGIASALTDPAAPDEMMFGGSRDPHSRVATDHACPGYGMGTGVMLGLIAGLLEAGTLRPTGSPVLLMLTQQPRPPAPAAA
;
A
#
# COMPACT_ATOMS: atom_id res chain seq x y z
N MET A 1 -8.59 -11.19 -20.26
CA MET A 1 -8.62 -10.30 -21.44
C MET A 1 -8.51 -8.88 -20.95
N ARG A 2 -7.45 -8.16 -21.37
CA ARG A 2 -7.21 -6.76 -21.01
C ARG A 2 -8.20 -5.78 -21.70
N THR A 3 -9.11 -6.29 -22.53
CA THR A 3 -10.09 -5.53 -23.32
C THR A 3 -11.23 -4.86 -22.54
N LYS A 4 -11.25 -4.93 -21.20
CA LYS A 4 -12.13 -4.08 -20.40
C LYS A 4 -11.41 -2.77 -20.14
N VAL A 5 -11.77 -1.71 -20.85
CA VAL A 5 -11.35 -0.34 -20.49
C VAL A 5 -11.90 -0.06 -19.10
N THR A 6 -11.04 -0.09 -18.10
CA THR A 6 -11.38 0.15 -16.70
C THR A 6 -10.52 1.29 -16.19
N GLY A 7 -11.19 2.32 -15.70
CA GLY A 7 -10.61 3.61 -15.30
C GLY A 7 -11.25 4.77 -16.06
N GLY A 8 -11.76 5.76 -15.32
CA GLY A 8 -12.20 7.02 -15.93
C GLY A 8 -11.01 7.96 -16.05
N GLU A 9 -10.83 8.58 -17.23
CA GLU A 9 -9.77 9.55 -17.49
C GLU A 9 -10.37 10.90 -17.89
N LEU A 10 -9.90 11.99 -17.31
CA LEU A 10 -10.35 13.34 -17.66
C LEU A 10 -9.28 14.38 -17.34
N GLY A 11 -8.92 15.22 -18.31
CA GLY A 11 -8.01 16.35 -18.09
C GLY A 11 -6.63 15.97 -17.54
N GLY A 12 -6.12 14.79 -17.90
CA GLY A 12 -4.85 14.25 -17.37
C GLY A 12 -4.96 13.64 -15.96
N LEU A 13 -6.18 13.44 -15.45
CA LEU A 13 -6.43 12.69 -14.24
C LEU A 13 -6.93 11.31 -14.57
N THR A 14 -6.47 10.33 -13.80
CA THR A 14 -6.93 8.96 -13.91
C THR A 14 -7.55 8.55 -12.58
N ASN A 15 -8.69 7.87 -12.66
CA ASN A 15 -9.33 7.24 -11.53
C ASN A 15 -9.15 5.72 -11.57
N LEU A 16 -8.50 5.18 -10.54
CA LEU A 16 -8.43 3.75 -10.26
C LEU A 16 -9.51 3.38 -9.26
N ALA A 17 -10.41 2.48 -9.64
CA ALA A 17 -11.38 1.87 -8.73
C ALA A 17 -11.16 0.36 -8.71
N VAL A 18 -10.69 -0.19 -7.59
CA VAL A 18 -10.51 -1.64 -7.39
C VAL A 18 -11.58 -2.12 -6.42
N LEU A 19 -12.16 -3.29 -6.68
CA LEU A 19 -13.08 -3.98 -5.79
C LEU A 19 -12.67 -5.45 -5.70
N ALA A 20 -11.89 -5.78 -4.67
CA ALA A 20 -11.33 -7.11 -4.48
C ALA A 20 -12.10 -7.89 -3.39
N PRO A 21 -12.38 -9.18 -3.57
CA PRO A 21 -13.06 -9.97 -2.57
C PRO A 21 -12.13 -10.30 -1.38
N VAL A 22 -12.60 -10.05 -0.15
CA VAL A 22 -11.87 -10.37 1.08
C VAL A 22 -11.91 -11.87 1.32
N LYS A 23 -10.79 -12.46 1.78
CA LYS A 23 -10.66 -13.87 2.16
C LYS A 23 -11.74 -14.26 3.18
N THR A 24 -12.30 -15.45 3.03
CA THR A 24 -13.25 -16.03 3.97
C THR A 24 -12.54 -16.78 5.10
N GLY A 25 -13.25 -17.03 6.20
CA GLY A 25 -12.72 -17.80 7.34
C GLY A 25 -11.89 -16.97 8.34
N PHE A 26 -11.11 -17.68 9.15
CA PHE A 26 -10.32 -17.12 10.24
C PHE A 26 -8.86 -16.91 9.82
N ILE A 27 -8.21 -15.92 10.42
CA ILE A 27 -6.76 -15.78 10.35
C ILE A 27 -6.12 -16.90 11.17
N ASP A 28 -4.95 -17.36 10.73
CA ASP A 28 -4.06 -18.09 11.61
C ASP A 28 -3.63 -17.13 12.73
N GLY A 29 -3.61 -17.56 13.98
CA GLY A 29 -3.33 -16.65 15.09
C GLY A 29 -3.60 -17.18 16.49
N LEU A 30 -3.22 -16.36 17.46
CA LEU A 30 -3.47 -16.63 18.89
C LEU A 30 -4.91 -16.34 19.29
N GLU A 31 -5.66 -15.61 18.46
CA GLU A 31 -7.06 -15.25 18.68
C GLU A 31 -7.92 -15.77 17.53
N THR A 32 -9.14 -16.25 17.82
CA THR A 32 -10.13 -16.56 16.79
C THR A 32 -10.62 -15.23 16.20
N MET A 33 -10.14 -14.88 15.02
CA MET A 33 -10.41 -13.60 14.36
C MET A 33 -10.57 -13.82 12.86
N THR A 34 -11.48 -13.11 12.20
CA THR A 34 -11.67 -13.23 10.75
C THR A 34 -10.77 -12.26 9.98
N TYR A 35 -10.53 -12.54 8.69
CA TYR A 35 -9.76 -11.62 7.84
C TYR A 35 -10.39 -10.21 7.76
N VAL A 36 -11.73 -10.11 7.77
CA VAL A 36 -12.40 -8.79 7.76
C VAL A 36 -12.15 -8.02 9.05
N GLU A 37 -12.16 -8.70 10.20
CA GLU A 37 -11.99 -8.05 11.50
C GLU A 37 -10.56 -7.52 11.63
N ARG A 38 -9.57 -8.31 11.21
CA ARG A 38 -8.17 -7.84 11.14
C ARG A 38 -8.03 -6.63 10.22
N LEU A 39 -8.69 -6.65 9.06
CA LEU A 39 -8.70 -5.53 8.11
C LEU A 39 -9.34 -4.28 8.72
N HIS A 40 -10.46 -4.39 9.43
CA HIS A 40 -11.07 -3.27 10.15
C HIS A 40 -10.13 -2.69 11.20
N ARG A 41 -9.52 -3.53 12.06
CA ARG A 41 -8.55 -3.07 13.07
C ARG A 41 -7.35 -2.36 12.44
N LEU A 42 -6.86 -2.83 11.29
CA LEU A 42 -5.80 -2.17 10.55
C LEU A 42 -6.26 -0.80 10.02
N LEU A 43 -7.41 -0.74 9.34
CA LEU A 43 -7.95 0.51 8.78
C LEU A 43 -8.23 1.56 9.86
N ASP A 44 -8.80 1.15 11.00
CA ASP A 44 -9.05 2.02 12.14
C ASP A 44 -7.73 2.59 12.69
N ALA A 45 -6.72 1.73 12.88
CA ALA A 45 -5.39 2.16 13.32
C ALA A 45 -4.73 3.14 12.34
N LEU A 46 -4.87 2.93 11.03
CA LEU A 46 -4.33 3.81 9.99
C LEU A 46 -5.04 5.16 9.94
N ASN A 47 -6.38 5.14 9.98
CA ASN A 47 -7.18 6.37 9.97
C ASN A 47 -6.92 7.20 11.22
N GLU A 48 -6.87 6.55 12.38
CA GLU A 48 -6.57 7.22 13.64
C GLU A 48 -5.15 7.80 13.67
N ALA A 49 -4.14 7.06 13.21
CA ALA A 49 -2.78 7.58 13.12
C ALA A 49 -2.72 8.85 12.26
N ARG A 50 -3.47 8.87 11.15
CA ARG A 50 -3.58 10.04 10.25
C ARG A 50 -4.33 11.22 10.89
N GLN A 51 -5.46 10.97 11.54
CA GLN A 51 -6.23 11.99 12.26
C GLN A 51 -5.38 12.62 13.37
N ASN A 52 -4.71 11.80 14.18
CA ASN A 52 -3.82 12.29 15.24
C ASN A 52 -2.68 13.15 14.67
N LEU A 53 -2.06 12.73 13.58
CA LEU A 53 -0.98 13.46 12.93
C LEU A 53 -1.45 14.84 12.40
N ARG A 54 -2.63 14.91 11.78
CA ARG A 54 -3.11 16.12 11.08
C ARG A 54 -3.94 17.06 11.96
N GLU A 55 -4.71 16.54 12.90
CA GLU A 55 -5.71 17.32 13.64
C GLU A 55 -5.30 17.56 15.10
N ALA A 56 -4.53 16.63 15.69
CA ALA A 56 -4.21 16.70 17.12
C ALA A 56 -2.80 17.24 17.41
N THR A 57 -1.93 17.39 16.40
CA THR A 57 -0.57 17.88 16.59
C THR A 57 -0.54 19.41 16.68
N LEU A 58 0.01 19.95 17.77
CA LEU A 58 0.15 21.40 17.99
C LEU A 58 1.34 22.02 17.23
N VAL A 59 2.18 21.18 16.64
CA VAL A 59 3.39 21.56 15.91
C VAL A 59 3.29 20.90 14.55
N ASP A 60 3.71 21.59 13.49
CA ASP A 60 3.77 20.98 12.16
C ASP A 60 4.61 19.70 12.23
N PRO A 61 4.04 18.54 11.88
CA PRO A 61 4.80 17.30 11.91
C PRO A 61 5.98 17.43 10.94
N PRO A 62 7.21 17.07 11.37
CA PRO A 62 8.40 17.29 10.55
C PRO A 62 8.45 16.41 9.31
N PHE A 63 7.54 15.42 9.21
CA PHE A 63 7.44 14.50 8.09
C PHE A 63 6.01 14.49 7.53
N PRO A 64 5.85 14.48 6.20
CA PRO A 64 4.57 14.17 5.59
C PRO A 64 4.15 12.73 5.93
N ASP A 65 2.84 12.52 6.04
CA ASP A 65 2.27 11.19 6.26
C ASP A 65 2.64 10.20 5.14
N ALA A 66 2.42 8.90 5.38
CA ALA A 66 2.83 7.84 4.47
C ALA A 66 2.38 8.04 3.01
N LEU A 67 1.24 8.70 2.79
CA LEU A 67 0.69 8.97 1.46
C LEU A 67 1.03 10.39 0.97
N GLY A 68 1.14 11.36 1.87
CA GLY A 68 1.42 12.76 1.54
C GLY A 68 2.77 12.98 0.84
N ARG A 69 3.73 12.07 1.04
CA ARG A 69 5.07 12.14 0.42
C ARG A 69 5.10 11.86 -1.09
N PHE A 70 4.03 11.32 -1.69
CA PHE A 70 4.03 10.98 -3.12
C PHE A 70 3.65 12.16 -4.03
N GLY A 71 3.02 13.23 -3.49
CA GLY A 71 2.81 14.50 -4.20
C GLY A 71 1.94 14.45 -5.48
N ILE A 72 1.36 13.29 -5.82
CA ILE A 72 0.53 13.06 -7.02
C ILE A 72 -0.88 12.52 -6.69
N LEU A 73 -1.15 12.24 -5.42
CA LEU A 73 -2.42 11.70 -4.92
C LEU A 73 -3.38 12.85 -4.58
N ARG A 74 -4.58 12.83 -5.18
CA ARG A 74 -5.64 13.80 -4.82
C ARG A 74 -6.62 13.24 -3.81
N ASN A 75 -7.07 12.01 -4.06
CA ASN A 75 -7.99 11.31 -3.21
C ASN A 75 -7.58 9.84 -3.13
N PHE A 76 -7.65 9.27 -1.94
CA PHE A 76 -7.25 7.90 -1.67
C PHE A 76 -8.18 7.33 -0.59
N ARG A 77 -9.11 6.47 -0.99
CA ARG A 77 -10.20 5.99 -0.14
C ARG A 77 -10.32 4.47 -0.16
N TYR A 78 -10.44 3.89 1.01
CA TYR A 78 -10.81 2.49 1.19
C TYR A 78 -12.23 2.38 1.72
N VAL A 79 -12.95 1.36 1.29
CA VAL A 79 -14.25 0.99 1.82
C VAL A 79 -14.32 -0.53 1.93
N VAL A 80 -14.61 -1.03 3.13
CA VAL A 80 -14.97 -2.44 3.33
C VAL A 80 -16.46 -2.56 3.04
N VAL A 81 -16.80 -3.10 1.88
CA VAL A 81 -18.17 -3.25 1.38
C VAL A 81 -18.76 -4.53 1.98
N PRO A 82 -19.84 -4.44 2.78
CA PRO A 82 -20.50 -5.59 3.35
C PRO A 82 -21.16 -6.46 2.27
N PRO A 83 -21.42 -7.74 2.56
CA PRO A 83 -22.20 -8.58 1.68
C PRO A 83 -23.65 -8.10 1.60
N ASP A 84 -24.32 -8.35 0.46
CA ASP A 84 -25.74 -8.01 0.26
C ASP A 84 -26.68 -8.83 1.18
N SER A 85 -26.19 -9.94 1.74
CA SER A 85 -26.89 -10.82 2.67
C SER A 85 -25.93 -11.35 3.75
N PRO A 86 -26.37 -11.54 5.01
CA PRO A 86 -25.55 -12.16 6.06
C PRO A 86 -25.06 -13.57 5.71
N LEU A 87 -25.80 -14.29 4.86
CA LEU A 87 -25.42 -15.62 4.35
C LEU A 87 -25.31 -15.61 2.83
N GLY A 88 -24.29 -16.29 2.32
CA GLY A 88 -24.12 -16.60 0.90
C GLY A 88 -25.06 -17.72 0.42
N ALA A 89 -25.08 -17.95 -0.89
CA ALA A 89 -25.89 -19.02 -1.50
C ALA A 89 -25.46 -20.44 -1.06
N ASP A 90 -24.24 -20.57 -0.54
CA ASP A 90 -23.63 -21.75 0.05
C ASP A 90 -23.99 -21.96 1.53
N GLY A 91 -24.73 -21.03 2.15
CA GLY A 91 -25.10 -21.08 3.56
C GLY A 91 -23.96 -20.69 4.52
N LEU A 92 -22.84 -20.19 4.00
CA LEU A 92 -21.73 -19.64 4.78
C LEU A 92 -21.90 -18.12 4.98
N PRO A 93 -21.18 -17.49 5.94
CA PRO A 93 -21.24 -16.04 6.13
C PRO A 93 -20.94 -15.27 4.84
N GLY A 94 -21.73 -14.22 4.60
CA GLY A 94 -21.65 -13.40 3.39
C GLY A 94 -20.26 -12.78 3.20
N ARG A 95 -19.85 -12.67 1.93
CA ARG A 95 -18.50 -12.26 1.56
C ARG A 95 -18.34 -10.73 1.43
N TYR A 96 -17.41 -10.17 2.19
CA TYR A 96 -17.00 -8.77 2.09
C TYR A 96 -16.11 -8.51 0.87
N ARG A 97 -16.11 -7.26 0.40
CA ARG A 97 -15.19 -6.78 -0.65
C ARG A 97 -14.44 -5.55 -0.16
N LEU A 98 -13.15 -5.46 -0.42
CA LEU A 98 -12.35 -4.26 -0.19
C LEU A 98 -12.36 -3.41 -1.46
N SER A 99 -12.95 -2.22 -1.38
CA SER A 99 -12.88 -1.22 -2.42
C SER A 99 -11.74 -0.25 -2.16
N LEU A 100 -10.93 0.02 -3.18
CA LEU A 100 -9.96 1.10 -3.23
C LEU A 100 -10.38 2.06 -4.35
N ASN A 101 -10.54 3.34 -4.02
CA ASN A 101 -10.76 4.40 -5.01
C ASN A 101 -9.65 5.43 -4.89
N VAL A 102 -8.95 5.67 -6.00
CA VAL A 102 -7.82 6.58 -6.06
C VAL A 102 -7.94 7.47 -7.28
N THR A 103 -7.75 8.77 -7.06
CA THR A 103 -7.61 9.74 -8.14
C THR A 103 -6.21 10.35 -8.09
N PHE A 104 -5.51 10.32 -9.21
CA PHE A 104 -4.11 10.72 -9.29
C PHE A 104 -3.79 11.49 -10.58
N ASP A 105 -2.73 12.27 -10.52
CA ASP A 105 -2.20 13.00 -11.67
C ASP A 105 -1.32 12.05 -12.52
N GLY A 106 -1.75 11.68 -13.72
CA GLY A 106 -0.93 10.83 -14.60
C GLY A 106 -1.73 9.85 -15.44
N GLY A 107 -1.04 9.09 -16.29
CA GLY A 107 -1.58 7.87 -16.89
C GLY A 107 -1.48 6.69 -15.91
N TRP A 108 -2.28 5.65 -16.16
CA TRP A 108 -2.40 4.48 -15.27
C TRP A 108 -1.06 3.76 -15.07
N GLU A 109 -0.31 3.44 -16.13
CA GLU A 109 0.92 2.64 -16.06
C GLU A 109 2.04 3.33 -15.25
N PRO A 110 2.42 4.61 -15.50
CA PRO A 110 3.38 5.33 -14.67
C PRO A 110 2.98 5.39 -13.20
N TYR A 111 1.68 5.50 -12.93
CA TYR A 111 1.20 5.52 -11.55
C TYR A 111 1.23 4.13 -10.90
N MET A 112 0.94 3.06 -11.63
CA MET A 112 1.11 1.69 -11.12
C MET A 112 2.55 1.39 -10.72
N ARG A 113 3.54 2.01 -11.36
CA ARG A 113 4.94 1.92 -10.89
C ARG A 113 5.15 2.53 -9.52
N VAL A 114 4.62 3.73 -9.33
CA VAL A 114 4.65 4.40 -8.04
C VAL A 114 3.92 3.53 -7.01
N ILE A 115 2.76 2.95 -7.37
CA ILE A 115 2.06 2.01 -6.50
C ILE A 115 2.95 0.82 -6.17
N TYR A 116 3.46 0.09 -7.15
CA TYR A 116 4.17 -1.17 -6.95
C TYR A 116 5.46 -0.98 -6.14
N ARG A 117 6.23 0.07 -6.45
CA ARG A 117 7.52 0.36 -5.81
C ARG A 117 7.38 1.13 -4.50
N ASP A 118 6.61 2.22 -4.53
CA ASP A 118 6.63 3.25 -3.49
C ASP A 118 5.43 3.21 -2.56
N ILE A 119 4.25 2.73 -3.00
CA ILE A 119 3.04 2.59 -2.16
C ILE A 119 2.78 1.11 -1.82
N GLY A 120 3.57 0.21 -2.39
CA GLY A 120 3.28 -1.22 -2.46
C GLY A 120 3.19 -1.84 -1.08
N PHE A 121 4.02 -1.38 -0.15
CA PHE A 121 3.97 -1.79 1.26
C PHE A 121 2.61 -1.54 1.93
N LEU A 122 1.93 -0.43 1.60
CA LEU A 122 0.60 -0.10 2.13
C LEU A 122 -0.44 -1.01 1.50
N LEU A 123 -0.38 -1.19 0.18
CA LEU A 123 -1.31 -2.07 -0.52
C LEU A 123 -1.11 -3.54 -0.13
N ASP A 124 0.13 -3.95 0.18
CA ASP A 124 0.45 -5.25 0.72
C ASP A 124 -0.20 -5.46 2.08
N ALA A 125 -0.12 -4.48 2.98
CA ALA A 125 -0.76 -4.55 4.29
C ALA A 125 -2.30 -4.66 4.20
N LEU A 126 -2.91 -4.06 3.18
CA LEU A 126 -4.35 -4.03 2.99
C LEU A 126 -4.87 -5.24 2.20
N PHE A 127 -4.36 -5.46 1.00
CA PHE A 127 -4.82 -6.51 0.09
C PHE A 127 -4.26 -7.90 0.41
N CYS A 128 -3.36 -8.08 1.38
CA CYS A 128 -3.06 -9.42 1.90
C CYS A 128 -4.29 -10.12 2.49
N HIS A 129 -5.36 -9.38 2.78
CA HIS A 129 -6.67 -9.87 3.18
C HIS A 129 -7.56 -10.28 2.00
N CYS A 130 -7.16 -10.09 0.75
CA CYS A 130 -7.96 -10.36 -0.44
C CYS A 130 -7.47 -11.59 -1.21
N ASP A 131 -8.36 -12.22 -1.98
CA ASP A 131 -8.04 -13.42 -2.75
C ASP A 131 -7.03 -13.15 -3.86
N GLY A 132 -6.09 -14.07 -4.03
CA GLY A 132 -5.15 -14.08 -5.14
C GLY A 132 -4.19 -12.90 -5.19
N TYR A 133 -4.16 -12.04 -4.16
CA TYR A 133 -3.28 -10.88 -4.14
C TYR A 133 -1.81 -11.29 -4.18
N PRO A 134 -1.03 -10.86 -5.19
CA PRO A 134 0.30 -11.42 -5.44
C PRO A 134 1.42 -10.75 -4.64
N GLY A 135 1.17 -9.59 -4.02
CA GLY A 135 2.15 -8.80 -3.25
C GLY A 135 3.14 -8.02 -4.14
N SER A 136 3.44 -6.78 -3.78
CA SER A 136 4.31 -5.91 -4.59
C SER A 136 5.80 -6.30 -4.52
N THR A 137 6.18 -7.07 -3.50
CA THR A 137 7.58 -7.49 -3.28
C THR A 137 7.83 -8.97 -3.54
N THR A 138 6.76 -9.74 -3.70
CA THR A 138 6.77 -11.19 -3.91
C THR A 138 6.42 -11.60 -5.33
N SER A 139 6.01 -10.65 -6.18
CA SER A 139 5.60 -10.89 -7.56
C SER A 139 6.26 -9.90 -8.52
N THR A 140 6.21 -10.20 -9.82
CA THR A 140 6.66 -9.28 -10.87
C THR A 140 5.67 -8.12 -11.05
N PHE A 141 6.16 -6.99 -11.55
CA PHE A 141 5.30 -5.84 -11.86
C PHE A 141 4.11 -6.21 -12.76
N ASP A 142 4.34 -7.09 -13.75
CA ASP A 142 3.29 -7.57 -14.64
C ASP A 142 2.23 -8.42 -13.92
N ALA A 143 2.65 -9.34 -13.05
CA ALA A 143 1.72 -10.17 -12.28
C ALA A 143 0.87 -9.30 -11.33
N TYR A 144 1.49 -8.32 -10.70
CA TYR A 144 0.81 -7.32 -9.88
C TYR A 144 -0.23 -6.53 -10.68
N CYS A 145 0.16 -5.95 -11.82
CA CYS A 145 -0.74 -5.17 -12.67
C CYS A 145 -1.92 -5.99 -13.21
N ARG A 146 -1.70 -7.27 -13.54
CA ARG A 146 -2.79 -8.18 -13.94
C ARG A 146 -3.83 -8.34 -12.84
N TRP A 147 -3.39 -8.61 -11.60
CA TRP A 147 -4.30 -8.72 -10.47
C TRP A 147 -5.10 -7.43 -10.24
N VAL A 148 -4.46 -6.26 -10.36
CA VAL A 148 -5.15 -4.96 -10.25
C VAL A 148 -6.22 -4.82 -11.32
N ARG A 149 -5.90 -5.10 -12.59
CA ARG A 149 -6.85 -5.03 -13.71
C ARG A 149 -8.01 -6.02 -13.57
N ASP A 150 -7.75 -7.24 -13.08
CA ASP A 150 -8.78 -8.27 -12.88
C ASP A 150 -9.80 -7.87 -11.81
N ASN A 151 -9.41 -7.00 -10.86
CA ASN A 151 -10.27 -6.49 -9.80
C ASN A 151 -10.74 -5.05 -10.04
N GLU A 152 -10.34 -4.41 -11.15
CA GLU A 152 -10.70 -3.04 -11.48
C GLU A 152 -12.17 -2.92 -11.92
N GLN A 153 -12.83 -1.84 -11.49
CA GLN A 153 -14.21 -1.52 -11.80
C GLN A 153 -14.27 -0.29 -12.72
N MET A 154 -15.19 -0.29 -13.67
CA MET A 154 -15.44 0.89 -14.51
C MET A 154 -16.05 2.01 -13.68
N ALA A 155 -15.45 3.20 -13.73
CA ALA A 155 -16.08 4.40 -13.20
C ALA A 155 -17.24 4.77 -14.14
N GLY A 156 -18.49 4.43 -13.77
CA GLY A 156 -19.67 4.72 -14.59
C GLY A 156 -19.82 6.20 -14.98
N LEU A 157 -19.33 7.10 -14.12
CA LEU A 157 -19.10 8.53 -14.41
C LEU A 157 -17.86 8.99 -13.62
N PHE A 158 -16.90 9.64 -14.28
CA PHE A 158 -15.78 10.31 -13.61
C PHE A 158 -15.91 11.82 -13.78
N PHE A 159 -16.10 12.53 -12.67
CA PHE A 159 -16.20 13.98 -12.63
C PHE A 159 -15.01 14.56 -11.87
N ALA A 160 -14.26 15.46 -12.52
CA ALA A 160 -13.19 16.21 -11.90
C ALA A 160 -13.38 17.69 -12.24
N ASP A 161 -13.57 18.51 -11.20
CA ASP A 161 -13.88 19.95 -11.34
C ASP A 161 -12.68 20.77 -11.86
N SER A 162 -11.46 20.29 -11.65
CA SER A 162 -10.24 21.00 -12.03
C SER A 162 -9.12 20.08 -12.45
N SER A 163 -8.39 20.48 -13.50
CA SER A 163 -7.15 19.84 -13.97
C SER A 163 -5.90 20.28 -13.18
N VAL A 164 -6.03 21.16 -12.18
CA VAL A 164 -4.91 21.66 -11.35
C VAL A 164 -4.32 20.54 -10.49
N THR A 165 -3.09 20.12 -10.77
CA THR A 165 -2.40 19.00 -10.11
C THR A 165 -2.11 19.25 -8.63
N SER A 166 -1.81 18.21 -7.85
CA SER A 166 -1.38 18.38 -6.45
C SER A 166 -0.12 19.26 -6.36
N ALA A 167 0.79 19.13 -7.32
CA ALA A 167 1.98 19.97 -7.39
C ALA A 167 1.64 21.42 -7.78
N ASP A 168 0.61 21.65 -8.60
CA ASP A 168 0.13 23.01 -8.88
C ASP A 168 -0.40 23.69 -7.63
N GLN A 169 -1.15 22.97 -6.79
CA GLN A 169 -1.66 23.54 -5.53
C GLN A 169 -0.50 24.01 -4.65
N GLN A 170 0.52 23.17 -4.44
CA GLN A 170 1.70 23.53 -3.66
C GLN A 170 2.48 24.71 -4.27
N TYR A 171 2.61 24.73 -5.60
CA TYR A 171 3.27 25.82 -6.32
C TYR A 171 2.49 27.13 -6.15
N LEU A 172 1.17 27.11 -6.36
CA LEU A 172 0.30 28.28 -6.25
C LEU A 172 0.23 28.82 -4.81
N GLU A 173 0.15 27.95 -3.79
CA GLU A 173 0.24 28.34 -2.38
C GLU A 173 1.57 29.05 -2.09
N THR A 174 2.67 28.56 -2.65
CA THR A 174 3.99 29.20 -2.50
C THR A 174 4.04 30.54 -3.23
N LEU A 175 3.46 30.65 -4.42
CA LEU A 175 3.36 31.91 -5.16
C LEU A 175 2.56 32.96 -4.40
N GLU A 176 1.38 32.59 -3.90
CA GLU A 176 0.54 33.47 -3.08
C GLU A 176 1.31 33.94 -1.84
N ARG A 177 2.01 33.02 -1.16
CA ARG A 177 2.86 33.35 -0.01
C ARG A 177 3.96 34.34 -0.38
N LEU A 178 4.71 34.09 -1.45
CA LEU A 178 5.78 34.98 -1.92
C LEU A 178 5.23 36.37 -2.26
N GLN A 179 4.07 36.46 -2.91
CA GLN A 179 3.42 37.74 -3.23
C GLN A 179 2.96 38.50 -1.98
N ARG A 180 2.43 37.78 -0.99
CA ARG A 180 1.90 38.37 0.25
C ARG A 180 3.00 38.80 1.22
N GLU A 181 4.07 38.03 1.33
CA GLU A 181 5.12 38.21 2.34
C GLU A 181 6.31 39.03 1.83
N THR A 182 6.46 39.19 0.51
CA THR A 182 7.52 40.04 -0.07
C THR A 182 7.00 41.46 -0.28
N ALA A 183 7.58 42.43 0.43
CA ALA A 183 7.11 43.82 0.41
C ALA A 183 7.29 44.53 -0.96
N ASP A 184 8.37 44.22 -1.70
CA ASP A 184 8.63 44.79 -3.04
C ASP A 184 8.02 43.90 -4.14
N PRO A 185 7.04 44.40 -4.93
CA PRO A 185 6.45 43.65 -6.03
C PRO A 185 7.46 43.20 -7.10
N ALA A 186 8.52 43.96 -7.35
CA ALA A 186 9.54 43.58 -8.34
C ALA A 186 10.42 42.43 -7.81
N ALA A 187 10.80 42.48 -6.53
CA ALA A 187 11.45 41.36 -5.86
C ALA A 187 10.56 40.12 -5.81
N ALA A 188 9.26 40.27 -5.52
CA ALA A 188 8.31 39.16 -5.55
C ALA A 188 8.24 38.53 -6.94
N ASP A 189 8.14 39.33 -7.99
CA ASP A 189 8.09 38.85 -9.38
C ASP A 189 9.37 38.11 -9.79
N ARG A 190 10.55 38.58 -9.35
CA ARG A 190 11.82 37.86 -9.54
C ARG A 190 11.82 36.50 -8.84
N LEU A 191 11.44 36.46 -7.56
CA LEU A 191 11.38 35.22 -6.80
C LEU A 191 10.43 34.22 -7.46
N ILE A 192 9.28 34.69 -7.94
CA ILE A 192 8.30 33.87 -8.66
C ILE A 192 8.84 33.40 -10.01
N ALA A 193 9.61 34.23 -10.73
CA ALA A 193 10.23 33.85 -12.00
C ALA A 193 11.31 32.76 -11.83
N GLY A 194 12.02 32.76 -10.69
CA GLY A 194 13.02 31.75 -10.32
C GLY A 194 12.49 30.61 -9.46
N HIS A 195 11.19 30.55 -9.15
CA HIS A 195 10.63 29.54 -8.27
C HIS A 195 10.26 28.25 -9.03
N ALA A 196 10.70 27.13 -8.46
CA ALA A 196 10.24 25.79 -8.75
C ALA A 196 10.12 25.01 -7.43
N LEU A 197 9.18 24.07 -7.35
CA LEU A 197 9.10 23.12 -6.25
C LEU A 197 10.40 22.31 -6.18
N GLN A 198 10.95 22.20 -4.98
CA GLN A 198 12.14 21.41 -4.73
C GLN A 198 11.85 19.90 -4.89
N PRO A 199 12.84 19.10 -5.33
CA PRO A 199 12.73 17.64 -5.33
C PRO A 199 12.34 17.10 -3.95
N ILE A 200 11.48 16.08 -3.92
CA ILE A 200 10.95 15.45 -2.69
C ILE A 200 12.07 14.99 -1.74
N GLU A 201 13.16 14.45 -2.28
CA GLU A 201 14.31 13.96 -1.49
C GLU A 201 14.98 15.08 -0.70
N GLN A 202 15.04 16.28 -1.26
CA GLN A 202 15.57 17.45 -0.58
C GLN A 202 14.61 17.89 0.54
N GLN A 203 13.30 17.95 0.27
CA GLN A 203 12.29 18.27 1.28
C GLN A 203 12.35 17.30 2.46
N ILE A 204 12.50 16.01 2.19
CA ILE A 204 12.66 14.96 3.22
C ILE A 204 13.94 15.19 4.05
N ARG A 205 15.07 15.51 3.40
CA ARG A 205 16.35 15.77 4.08
C ARG A 205 16.23 16.96 5.03
N GLU A 206 15.63 18.06 4.57
CA GLU A 206 15.39 19.26 5.39
C GLU A 206 14.40 18.99 6.54
N GLY A 207 13.33 18.22 6.27
CA GLY A 207 12.38 17.75 7.30
C GLY A 207 13.05 16.94 8.41
N ARG A 208 13.97 16.02 8.05
CA ARG A 208 14.78 15.25 9.02
C ARG A 208 15.68 16.13 9.86
N GLN A 209 16.34 17.13 9.28
CA GLN A 209 17.17 18.07 10.02
C GLN A 209 16.32 18.88 11.02
N LYS A 210 15.14 19.36 10.61
CA LYS A 210 14.18 20.02 11.52
C LYS A 210 13.72 19.10 12.65
N ALA A 211 13.44 17.82 12.35
CA ALA A 211 13.06 16.83 13.35
C ALA A 211 14.15 16.58 14.40
N VAL A 212 15.42 16.54 13.99
CA VAL A 212 16.56 16.38 14.91
C VAL A 212 16.72 17.63 15.79
N ALA A 213 16.50 18.83 15.23
CA ALA A 213 16.55 20.07 15.98
C ALA A 213 15.39 20.21 17.00
N GLN A 214 14.22 19.62 16.71
CA GLN A 214 13.02 19.65 17.56
C GLN A 214 12.46 18.23 17.79
N PRO A 215 13.17 17.39 18.59
CA PRO A 215 12.92 15.95 18.63
C PRO A 215 11.59 15.55 19.28
N GLN A 216 10.99 16.42 20.10
CA GLN A 216 9.80 16.08 20.88
C GLN A 216 8.60 15.73 19.98
N ALA A 217 8.32 16.54 18.95
CA ALA A 217 7.20 16.30 18.04
C ALA A 217 7.39 15.01 17.22
N ALA A 218 8.63 14.76 16.76
CA ALA A 218 9.00 13.55 16.03
C ALA A 218 8.86 12.29 16.90
N LEU A 219 9.31 12.33 18.16
CA LEU A 219 9.23 11.22 19.11
C LEU A 219 7.79 10.84 19.43
N VAL A 220 6.97 11.82 19.83
CA VAL A 220 5.58 11.57 20.28
C VAL A 220 4.75 10.93 19.17
N THR A 221 4.80 11.54 17.99
CA THR A 221 4.02 11.12 16.83
C THR A 221 4.44 9.73 16.35
N SER A 222 5.76 9.51 16.21
CA SER A 222 6.29 8.24 15.69
C SER A 222 6.14 7.09 16.67
N LEU A 223 6.34 7.32 17.98
CA LEU A 223 6.14 6.28 19.00
C LEU A 223 4.67 5.92 19.17
N ARG A 224 3.74 6.87 19.04
CA ARG A 224 2.30 6.58 19.03
C ARG A 224 1.93 5.70 17.84
N ALA A 225 2.37 6.04 16.64
CA ALA A 225 2.15 5.23 15.44
C ALA A 225 2.79 3.84 15.57
N LEU A 226 4.04 3.77 16.04
CA LEU A 226 4.75 2.52 16.26
C LEU A 226 4.03 1.61 17.25
N LYS A 227 3.51 2.15 18.36
CA LYS A 227 2.69 1.41 19.31
C LYS A 227 1.43 0.85 18.68
N GLY A 228 0.69 1.66 17.94
CA GLY A 228 -0.51 1.22 17.22
C GLY A 228 -0.22 0.07 16.24
N LEU A 229 0.86 0.17 15.47
CA LEU A 229 1.24 -0.86 14.50
C LEU A 229 1.79 -2.13 15.16
N HIS A 230 2.60 -2.01 16.22
CA HIS A 230 3.10 -3.15 16.99
C HIS A 230 1.94 -3.96 17.62
N ARG A 231 0.86 -3.30 18.03
CA ARG A 231 -0.35 -3.98 18.56
C ARG A 231 -1.05 -4.86 17.54
N LEU A 232 -0.90 -4.59 16.24
CA LEU A 232 -1.42 -5.44 15.19
C LEU A 232 -0.52 -6.66 14.94
N SER A 233 0.76 -6.63 15.36
CA SER A 233 1.73 -7.69 15.04
C SER A 233 1.32 -9.11 15.47
N PRO A 234 0.63 -9.34 16.61
CA PRO A 234 0.17 -10.69 16.96
C PRO A 234 -0.95 -11.20 16.05
N LEU A 235 -1.63 -10.32 15.30
CA LEU A 235 -2.71 -10.65 14.36
C LEU A 235 -2.17 -11.06 12.98
N PHE A 236 -0.87 -10.91 12.73
CA PHE A 236 -0.20 -11.37 11.52
C PHE A 236 0.59 -12.62 11.90
N ALA A 237 -0.01 -13.81 11.75
CA ALA A 237 0.57 -15.02 12.34
C ALA A 237 1.64 -15.67 11.47
N SER A 238 1.44 -15.75 10.15
CA SER A 238 2.44 -16.38 9.29
C SER A 238 3.69 -15.50 9.16
N GLN A 239 4.84 -16.12 8.89
CA GLN A 239 6.09 -15.37 8.70
C GLN A 239 6.02 -14.40 7.51
N ALA A 240 5.21 -14.72 6.48
CA ALA A 240 4.98 -13.84 5.35
C ALA A 240 4.16 -12.61 5.76
N GLU A 241 3.07 -12.80 6.51
CA GLU A 241 2.22 -11.71 7.02
C GLU A 241 2.98 -10.80 8.00
N ARG A 242 3.80 -11.36 8.91
CA ARG A 242 4.64 -10.55 9.81
C ARG A 242 5.60 -9.65 9.05
N ARG A 243 6.18 -10.16 7.96
CA ARG A 243 7.05 -9.38 7.08
C ARG A 243 6.29 -8.24 6.41
N ILE A 244 5.04 -8.47 5.99
CA ILE A 244 4.19 -7.42 5.42
C ILE A 244 3.99 -6.29 6.42
N LEU A 245 3.55 -6.58 7.66
CA LEU A 245 3.30 -5.54 8.66
C LEU A 245 4.59 -4.83 9.11
N LEU A 246 5.69 -5.57 9.29
CA LEU A 246 6.97 -4.98 9.68
C LEU A 246 7.50 -4.04 8.60
N ARG A 247 7.48 -4.46 7.33
CA ARG A 247 7.87 -3.64 6.18
C ARG A 247 6.99 -2.40 6.07
N PHE A 248 5.67 -2.59 6.16
CA PHE A 248 4.72 -1.48 6.21
C PHE A 248 5.10 -0.46 7.29
N THR A 249 5.43 -0.95 8.49
CA THR A 249 5.83 -0.09 9.62
C THR A 249 7.16 0.63 9.35
N HIS A 250 8.15 -0.06 8.78
CA HIS A 250 9.44 0.55 8.39
C HIS A 250 9.25 1.66 7.37
N GLU A 251 8.40 1.47 6.37
CA GLU A 251 8.19 2.44 5.30
C GLU A 251 7.38 3.65 5.75
N VAL A 252 6.34 3.45 6.56
CA VAL A 252 5.56 4.54 7.16
C VAL A 252 6.41 5.36 8.14
N LEU A 253 7.29 4.70 8.89
CA LEU A 253 8.17 5.33 9.88
C LEU A 253 9.61 5.47 9.40
N GLN A 254 9.85 5.51 8.09
CA GLN A 254 11.21 5.51 7.52
C GLN A 254 12.03 6.72 7.96
N ASP A 255 11.38 7.88 8.10
CA ASP A 255 12.06 9.10 8.53
C ASP A 255 12.42 9.04 10.01
N PHE A 256 11.52 8.49 10.83
CA PHE A 256 11.79 8.19 12.23
C PHE A 256 12.95 7.19 12.38
N LYS A 257 12.96 6.13 11.56
CA LYS A 257 14.05 5.14 11.50
C LYS A 257 15.39 5.80 11.16
N ALA A 258 15.39 6.73 10.21
CA ALA A 258 16.59 7.45 9.79
C ALA A 258 17.17 8.36 10.88
N ILE A 259 16.33 9.02 11.69
CA ILE A 259 16.78 9.91 12.77
C ILE A 259 16.92 9.22 14.14
N LEU A 260 16.49 7.96 14.26
CA LEU A 260 16.53 7.20 15.52
C LEU A 260 17.91 7.20 16.20
N PRO A 261 19.05 7.06 15.48
CA PRO A 261 20.38 7.14 16.11
C PRO A 261 20.68 8.48 16.77
N ASP A 262 20.11 9.58 16.27
CA ASP A 262 20.28 10.91 16.86
C ASP A 262 19.37 11.09 18.08
N LEU A 263 18.15 10.57 18.02
CA LEU A 263 17.20 10.57 19.15
C LEU A 263 17.71 9.73 20.34
N GLN A 264 18.46 8.66 20.07
CA GLN A 264 19.08 7.81 21.09
C GLN A 264 20.10 8.55 21.97
N LYS A 265 20.62 9.70 21.52
CA LYS A 265 21.59 10.53 22.25
C LYS A 265 20.92 11.48 23.27
N LEU A 266 19.59 11.56 23.28
CA LEU A 266 18.86 12.48 24.16
C LEU A 266 18.90 12.00 25.63
N PRO A 267 19.01 12.92 26.62
CA PRO A 267 19.01 12.55 28.04
C PRO A 267 17.75 11.82 28.51
N THR A 268 16.61 12.07 27.86
CA THR A 268 15.31 11.44 28.16
C THR A 268 15.15 10.06 27.51
N TRP A 269 16.03 9.68 26.58
CA TRP A 269 15.91 8.44 25.82
C TRP A 269 15.83 7.18 26.68
N PRO A 270 16.62 6.97 27.76
CA PRO A 270 16.54 5.76 28.57
C PRO A 270 15.14 5.49 29.13
N ALA A 271 14.43 6.52 29.57
CA ALA A 271 13.06 6.40 30.07
C ALA A 271 12.06 6.07 28.95
N ILE A 272 12.24 6.69 27.78
CA ILE A 272 11.43 6.44 26.58
C ILE A 272 11.63 5.01 26.07
N ALA A 273 12.88 4.59 25.90
CA ALA A 273 13.26 3.26 25.44
C ALA A 273 12.73 2.16 26.37
N LEU A 274 12.77 2.38 27.69
CA LEU A 274 12.17 1.48 28.65
C LEU A 274 10.64 1.39 28.49
N GLY A 275 9.98 2.50 28.18
CA GLY A 275 8.53 2.59 27.98
C GLY A 275 8.00 2.08 26.64
N ALA A 276 8.89 1.81 25.68
CA ALA A 276 8.57 1.31 24.33
C ALA A 276 9.53 0.17 23.91
N LYS A 277 10.01 -0.62 24.87
CA LYS A 277 11.09 -1.61 24.67
C LYS A 277 10.74 -2.66 23.62
N ASP A 278 9.55 -3.25 23.72
CA ASP A 278 9.12 -4.33 22.82
C ASP A 278 8.85 -3.77 21.41
N GLU A 279 8.22 -2.60 21.33
CA GLU A 279 7.93 -1.90 20.08
C GLU A 279 9.20 -1.54 19.32
N LEU A 280 10.20 -0.99 20.02
CA LEU A 280 11.50 -0.66 19.44
C LEU A 280 12.27 -1.92 19.03
N ALA A 281 12.25 -2.97 19.85
CA ALA A 281 12.89 -4.24 19.52
C ALA A 281 12.29 -4.88 18.27
N TRP A 282 10.95 -4.84 18.12
CA TRP A 282 10.26 -5.27 16.91
C TRP A 282 10.61 -4.40 15.71
N PHE A 283 10.58 -3.06 15.87
CA PHE A 283 10.91 -2.11 14.81
C PHE A 283 12.36 -2.22 14.32
N GLN A 284 13.29 -2.58 15.19
CA GLN A 284 14.72 -2.71 14.84
C GLN A 284 15.08 -4.05 14.20
N GLN A 285 14.13 -4.99 14.04
CA GLN A 285 14.38 -6.22 13.32
C GLN A 285 14.79 -5.92 11.87
N VAL A 286 15.82 -6.63 11.38
CA VAL A 286 16.29 -6.51 10.00
C VAL A 286 15.52 -7.51 9.15
N GLU A 287 14.87 -7.02 8.09
CA GLU A 287 14.28 -7.91 7.09
C GLU A 287 15.39 -8.53 6.24
N SER A 288 15.35 -9.84 6.04
CA SER A 288 16.23 -10.48 5.04
C SER A 288 15.83 -9.96 3.65
N PRO A 289 16.77 -9.44 2.85
CA PRO A 289 16.45 -8.97 1.51
C PRO A 289 15.88 -10.15 0.68
N PRO A 290 14.94 -9.89 -0.24
CA PRO A 290 14.49 -10.91 -1.18
C PRO A 290 15.68 -11.44 -1.99
N ASP A 291 15.62 -12.71 -2.39
CA ASP A 291 16.69 -13.38 -3.14
C ASP A 291 17.14 -12.55 -4.35
N ALA A 292 18.45 -12.48 -4.55
CA ALA A 292 19.06 -11.72 -5.63
C ALA A 292 18.52 -12.19 -7.00
N ARG A 293 18.00 -11.25 -7.78
CA ARG A 293 17.52 -11.53 -9.15
C ARG A 293 18.69 -12.02 -10.01
N PRO A 294 18.51 -13.08 -10.82
CA PRO A 294 19.56 -13.57 -11.72
C PRO A 294 20.00 -12.49 -12.71
N ALA A 295 21.27 -12.50 -13.07
CA ALA A 295 21.85 -11.55 -14.02
C ALA A 295 21.14 -11.65 -15.39
N PRO A 296 20.79 -10.52 -16.03
CA PRO A 296 20.09 -10.54 -17.30
C PRO A 296 20.96 -11.15 -18.42
N PRO A 297 20.34 -11.81 -19.42
CA PRO A 297 21.04 -12.26 -20.61
C PRO A 297 21.65 -11.06 -21.36
N ARG A 298 22.77 -11.28 -22.07
CA ARG A 298 23.43 -10.22 -22.84
C ARG A 298 22.58 -9.81 -24.04
N PHE A 299 22.26 -8.51 -24.15
CA PHE A 299 21.62 -7.94 -25.33
C PHE A 299 22.51 -8.09 -26.57
N THR A 300 21.92 -8.50 -27.69
CA THR A 300 22.62 -8.68 -28.97
C THR A 300 22.03 -7.72 -30.02
N PRO A 301 22.76 -6.66 -30.43
CA PRO A 301 22.23 -5.64 -31.35
C PRO A 301 21.89 -6.13 -32.76
N THR A 302 22.40 -7.29 -33.21
CA THR A 302 22.21 -7.75 -34.60
C THR A 302 20.79 -8.21 -34.93
N GLU A 303 19.96 -8.47 -33.92
CA GLU A 303 18.58 -8.94 -34.06
C GLU A 303 17.55 -7.81 -34.11
N VAL A 304 17.98 -6.54 -34.03
CA VAL A 304 17.08 -5.37 -34.10
C VAL A 304 17.14 -4.68 -35.47
N GLN A 305 16.07 -4.00 -35.84
CA GLN A 305 16.03 -3.25 -37.09
C GLN A 305 16.97 -2.02 -37.04
N ALA A 306 17.51 -1.62 -38.18
CA ALA A 306 18.50 -0.54 -38.29
C ALA A 306 17.93 0.83 -37.86
N GLY A 307 18.78 1.70 -37.32
CA GLY A 307 18.42 3.08 -36.97
C GLY A 307 17.73 3.28 -35.62
N ILE A 308 17.48 2.21 -34.86
CA ILE A 308 17.03 2.29 -33.45
C ILE A 308 18.22 2.51 -32.51
N VAL A 309 19.34 1.81 -32.77
CA VAL A 309 20.61 1.91 -32.01
C VAL A 309 21.81 2.13 -32.93
N GLY A 310 22.85 2.78 -32.41
CA GLY A 310 24.08 3.12 -33.13
C GLY A 310 23.93 4.33 -34.06
N ASP A 311 24.79 4.39 -35.09
CA ASP A 311 24.76 5.48 -36.08
C ASP A 311 23.43 5.48 -36.86
N ARG A 312 22.73 6.62 -36.77
CA ARG A 312 21.44 6.83 -37.42
C ARG A 312 21.57 7.26 -38.89
N GLY A 313 22.80 7.44 -39.39
CA GLY A 313 23.11 7.66 -40.79
C GLY A 313 22.72 9.04 -41.32
N SER A 314 23.07 9.32 -42.57
CA SER A 314 22.96 10.62 -43.24
C SER A 314 21.71 10.78 -44.11
N ALA A 315 20.58 10.17 -43.73
CA ALA A 315 19.37 10.19 -44.56
C ALA A 315 18.91 11.64 -44.87
N THR A 316 18.82 11.98 -46.15
CA THR A 316 18.35 13.29 -46.64
C THR A 316 16.88 13.23 -47.07
N HIS A 317 16.41 12.09 -47.56
CA HIS A 317 15.04 11.88 -48.01
C HIS A 317 14.41 10.66 -47.33
N GLY A 318 13.09 10.68 -47.13
CA GLY A 318 12.36 9.56 -46.59
C GLY A 318 10.89 9.53 -46.99
N ALA A 319 10.24 8.43 -46.65
CA ALA A 319 8.79 8.28 -46.78
C ALA A 319 8.26 7.35 -45.69
N LEU A 320 7.17 7.74 -45.04
CA LEU A 320 6.35 6.84 -44.24
C LEU A 320 5.18 6.35 -45.09
N VAL A 321 5.12 5.03 -45.29
CA VAL A 321 4.10 4.37 -46.11
C VAL A 321 3.17 3.59 -45.21
N LEU A 322 1.88 3.96 -45.20
CA LEU A 322 0.85 3.24 -44.46
C LEU A 322 0.19 2.21 -45.38
N LEU A 323 0.08 0.98 -44.90
CA LEU A 323 -0.38 -0.17 -45.65
C LEU A 323 -1.55 -0.85 -44.91
N ARG A 324 -2.52 -1.37 -45.67
CA ARG A 324 -3.63 -2.19 -45.18
C ARG A 324 -3.50 -3.62 -45.68
N VAL A 325 -3.67 -4.59 -44.78
CA VAL A 325 -3.71 -6.02 -45.13
C VAL A 325 -5.01 -6.33 -45.88
N GLN A 326 -4.88 -6.88 -47.09
CA GLN A 326 -5.98 -7.43 -47.89
C GLN A 326 -6.00 -8.96 -47.86
N ASP A 327 -4.83 -9.60 -47.79
CA ASP A 327 -4.67 -11.04 -47.66
C ASP A 327 -3.58 -11.32 -46.61
N ALA A 328 -3.98 -11.86 -45.47
CA ALA A 328 -3.08 -12.09 -44.33
C ALA A 328 -1.97 -13.11 -44.64
N ASN A 329 -2.25 -14.14 -45.44
CA ASN A 329 -1.27 -15.18 -45.74
C ASN A 329 -0.21 -14.66 -46.72
N LYS A 330 -0.63 -13.92 -47.76
CA LYS A 330 0.31 -13.26 -48.68
C LYS A 330 1.12 -12.17 -47.97
N ALA A 331 0.48 -11.39 -47.10
CA ALA A 331 1.15 -10.38 -46.30
C ALA A 331 2.25 -10.97 -45.42
N ILE A 332 1.96 -12.05 -44.67
CA ILE A 332 2.96 -12.75 -43.85
C ILE A 332 4.11 -13.27 -44.71
N ALA A 333 3.80 -13.98 -45.81
CA ALA A 333 4.83 -14.54 -46.68
C ALA A 333 5.76 -13.47 -47.29
N TRP A 334 5.21 -12.28 -47.59
CA TRP A 334 6.00 -11.14 -48.04
C TRP A 334 6.83 -10.53 -46.91
N LEU A 335 6.22 -10.29 -45.74
CA LEU A 335 6.87 -9.69 -44.57
C LEU A 335 8.07 -10.50 -44.08
N GLU A 336 7.98 -11.83 -44.09
CA GLU A 336 9.08 -12.73 -43.70
C GLU A 336 10.31 -12.63 -44.62
N ARG A 337 10.11 -12.18 -45.86
CA ARG A 337 11.15 -12.03 -46.89
C ARG A 337 11.44 -10.57 -47.22
N ALA A 338 10.76 -9.63 -46.59
CA ALA A 338 10.89 -8.22 -46.88
C ALA A 338 12.35 -7.78 -46.60
N PRO A 339 12.93 -6.89 -47.42
CA PRO A 339 14.31 -6.43 -47.26
C PRO A 339 14.42 -5.40 -46.12
N VAL A 340 14.00 -5.77 -44.91
CA VAL A 340 14.09 -4.94 -43.71
C VAL A 340 15.55 -4.83 -43.28
N SER A 341 16.01 -3.60 -43.06
CA SER A 341 17.40 -3.31 -42.74
C SER A 341 17.71 -3.72 -41.30
N ARG A 342 18.79 -4.49 -41.12
CA ARG A 342 19.30 -4.91 -39.80
C ARG A 342 20.36 -3.96 -39.27
N HIS A 343 20.48 -3.81 -37.95
CA HIS A 343 21.58 -3.05 -37.35
C HIS A 343 22.95 -3.61 -37.80
N GLY A 344 23.88 -2.71 -38.15
CA GLY A 344 25.21 -3.05 -38.68
C GLY A 344 25.23 -3.60 -40.13
N GLY A 345 24.07 -3.77 -40.77
CA GLY A 345 23.96 -4.20 -42.18
C GLY A 345 24.12 -3.05 -43.17
N ARG A 346 24.48 -3.37 -44.42
CA ARG A 346 24.43 -2.45 -45.57
C ARG A 346 23.31 -2.88 -46.51
N ASP A 347 22.47 -1.93 -46.94
CA ASP A 347 21.39 -2.17 -47.89
C ASP A 347 21.90 -1.96 -49.33
N ALA A 348 21.72 -2.96 -50.20
CA ALA A 348 22.31 -2.98 -51.55
C ALA A 348 21.77 -1.89 -52.50
N ASP A 349 20.53 -1.44 -52.30
CA ASP A 349 19.87 -0.40 -53.09
C ASP A 349 19.94 0.99 -52.43
N GLY A 350 20.68 1.12 -51.33
CA GLY A 350 20.83 2.37 -50.59
C GLY A 350 19.58 2.83 -49.84
N ILE A 351 18.49 2.07 -49.84
CA ILE A 351 17.26 2.40 -49.11
C ILE A 351 17.24 1.62 -47.79
N ARG A 352 17.27 2.34 -46.68
CA ARG A 352 17.03 1.75 -45.36
C ARG A 352 15.54 1.56 -45.14
N ARG A 353 15.15 0.38 -44.64
CA ARG A 353 13.76 -0.03 -44.46
C ARG A 353 13.50 -0.50 -43.04
N ASN A 354 12.48 0.07 -42.40
CA ASN A 354 11.95 -0.41 -41.14
C ASN A 354 10.46 -0.75 -41.28
N VAL A 355 10.02 -1.84 -40.65
CA VAL A 355 8.63 -2.30 -40.65
C VAL A 355 8.09 -2.28 -39.23
N ALA A 356 6.87 -1.77 -39.08
CA ALA A 356 6.15 -1.77 -37.81
C ALA A 356 4.66 -2.09 -38.02
N PHE A 357 4.00 -2.56 -36.96
CA PHE A 357 2.61 -3.00 -36.98
C PHE A 357 1.74 -2.17 -36.04
N THR A 358 0.51 -1.86 -36.41
CA THR A 358 -0.50 -1.42 -35.44
C THR A 358 -1.13 -2.63 -34.74
N TYR A 359 -1.83 -2.42 -33.62
CA TYR A 359 -2.64 -3.47 -32.99
C TYR A 359 -3.66 -4.08 -33.98
N ALA A 360 -4.38 -3.21 -34.72
CA ALA A 360 -5.30 -3.62 -35.77
C ALA A 360 -4.60 -4.44 -36.88
N GLY A 361 -3.34 -4.12 -37.17
CA GLY A 361 -2.51 -4.86 -38.11
C GLY A 361 -2.16 -6.28 -37.65
N LEU A 362 -1.70 -6.44 -36.40
CA LEU A 362 -1.45 -7.78 -35.83
C LEU A 362 -2.73 -8.63 -35.83
N ARG A 363 -3.87 -8.03 -35.48
CA ARG A 363 -5.18 -8.71 -35.59
C ARG A 363 -5.51 -9.10 -37.04
N ALA A 364 -5.29 -8.20 -38.00
CA ALA A 364 -5.55 -8.46 -39.42
C ALA A 364 -4.60 -9.51 -40.03
N LEU A 365 -3.41 -9.70 -39.47
CA LEU A 365 -2.48 -10.77 -39.85
C LEU A 365 -2.88 -12.15 -39.26
N GLY A 366 -3.84 -12.17 -38.33
CA GLY A 366 -4.43 -13.39 -37.77
C GLY A 366 -3.80 -13.87 -36.46
N PHE A 367 -3.15 -13.00 -35.69
CA PHE A 367 -2.69 -13.33 -34.33
C PHE A 367 -3.88 -13.54 -33.37
N SER A 368 -3.77 -14.49 -32.43
CA SER A 368 -4.88 -14.86 -31.55
C SER A 368 -5.14 -13.82 -30.45
N ALA A 369 -6.36 -13.78 -29.91
CA ALA A 369 -6.72 -12.86 -28.82
C ALA A 369 -5.80 -13.00 -27.60
N ARG A 370 -5.36 -14.23 -27.28
CA ARG A 370 -4.42 -14.50 -26.19
C ARG A 370 -3.04 -13.86 -26.43
N GLN A 371 -2.54 -13.90 -27.66
CA GLN A 371 -1.27 -13.28 -28.02
C GLN A 371 -1.37 -11.75 -27.99
N LEU A 372 -2.51 -11.23 -28.45
CA LEU A 372 -2.79 -9.80 -28.44
C LEU A 372 -3.00 -9.24 -27.02
N ASP A 373 -3.54 -10.04 -26.10
CA ASP A 373 -3.70 -9.69 -24.67
C ASP A 373 -2.35 -9.47 -23.95
N ALA A 374 -1.23 -9.95 -24.49
CA ALA A 374 0.09 -9.74 -23.91
C ALA A 374 0.67 -8.34 -24.21
N LEU A 375 0.08 -7.60 -25.16
CA LEU A 375 0.52 -6.26 -25.50
C LEU A 375 0.16 -5.24 -24.39
N PRO A 376 0.92 -4.14 -24.25
CA PRO A 376 0.59 -3.04 -23.35
C PRO A 376 -0.74 -2.38 -23.72
N GLN A 377 -1.48 -1.90 -22.71
CA GLN A 377 -2.84 -1.38 -22.90
C GLN A 377 -2.85 -0.14 -23.81
N GLU A 378 -1.90 0.77 -23.62
CA GLU A 378 -1.79 1.99 -24.41
C GLU A 378 -1.55 1.71 -25.91
N PHE A 379 -0.89 0.59 -26.24
CA PHE A 379 -0.73 0.14 -27.63
C PHE A 379 -2.01 -0.47 -28.20
N ILE A 380 -2.78 -1.19 -27.36
CA ILE A 380 -4.09 -1.75 -27.73
C ILE A 380 -5.10 -0.62 -28.01
N ASP A 381 -5.16 0.38 -27.14
CA ASP A 381 -6.07 1.53 -27.24
C ASP A 381 -5.73 2.44 -28.44
N GLY A 382 -4.44 2.60 -28.72
CA GLY A 382 -3.92 3.48 -29.77
C GLY A 382 -3.93 4.96 -29.39
N MET A 383 -3.11 5.76 -30.07
CA MET A 383 -2.84 7.15 -29.71
C MET A 383 -4.09 8.05 -29.63
N GLU A 384 -5.06 7.86 -30.53
CA GLU A 384 -6.29 8.64 -30.58
C GLU A 384 -7.10 8.52 -29.28
N SER A 385 -7.27 7.29 -28.78
CA SER A 385 -7.93 7.00 -27.51
C SER A 385 -7.18 7.60 -26.30
N ARG A 386 -5.89 7.91 -26.45
CA ARG A 386 -5.00 8.42 -25.40
C ARG A 386 -4.85 9.96 -25.43
N ALA A 387 -5.59 10.65 -26.29
CA ALA A 387 -5.44 12.10 -26.52
C ALA A 387 -5.52 12.94 -25.23
N GLY A 388 -6.45 12.61 -24.32
CA GLY A 388 -6.60 13.31 -23.04
C GLY A 388 -5.36 13.22 -22.14
N LEU A 389 -4.67 12.07 -22.10
CA LEU A 389 -3.45 11.87 -21.32
C LEU A 389 -2.24 12.56 -21.93
N LEU A 390 -2.17 12.56 -23.26
CA LEU A 390 -1.12 13.23 -24.04
C LEU A 390 -1.20 14.76 -23.93
N GLY A 391 -2.36 15.30 -23.52
CA GLY A 391 -2.66 16.72 -23.58
C GLY A 391 -3.02 17.18 -25.00
N ASP A 392 -3.43 16.24 -25.87
CA ASP A 392 -3.99 16.49 -27.19
C ASP A 392 -5.45 16.94 -27.05
N VAL A 393 -5.61 18.13 -26.46
CA VAL A 393 -6.90 18.77 -26.19
C VAL A 393 -7.16 19.88 -27.19
N ARG A 394 -8.38 20.45 -27.19
CA ARG A 394 -8.72 21.65 -27.99
C ARG A 394 -8.33 21.47 -29.46
N GLY A 395 -7.55 22.39 -30.04
CA GLY A 395 -7.13 22.33 -31.44
C GLY A 395 -6.24 21.14 -31.82
N ASN A 396 -5.71 20.39 -30.84
CA ASN A 396 -4.99 19.13 -31.07
C ASN A 396 -5.87 17.90 -30.80
N HIS A 397 -7.14 18.05 -30.42
CA HIS A 397 -8.05 16.93 -30.19
C HIS A 397 -8.28 16.13 -31.49
N PRO A 398 -8.42 14.80 -31.43
CA PRO A 398 -8.61 13.96 -32.62
C PRO A 398 -9.75 14.37 -33.54
N ASP A 399 -10.81 14.99 -33.01
CA ASP A 399 -11.91 15.54 -33.81
C ASP A 399 -11.48 16.58 -34.85
N PHE A 400 -10.33 17.24 -34.63
CA PHE A 400 -9.80 18.28 -35.51
C PHE A 400 -8.58 17.81 -36.33
N TRP A 401 -8.22 16.52 -36.25
CA TRP A 401 -7.10 15.98 -37.01
C TRP A 401 -7.43 15.95 -38.50
N PRO A 402 -6.63 16.58 -39.38
CA PRO A 402 -6.82 16.49 -40.82
C PRO A 402 -6.67 15.07 -41.38
N ARG A 403 -6.02 14.17 -40.63
CA ARG A 403 -5.73 12.77 -40.99
C ARG A 403 -4.82 12.62 -42.24
N PRO A 404 -4.20 11.44 -42.48
CA PRO A 404 -3.40 11.19 -43.69
C PRO A 404 -4.24 11.25 -44.97
N GLU A 405 -3.65 11.77 -46.05
CA GLU A 405 -4.28 11.74 -47.38
C GLU A 405 -4.32 10.32 -47.92
N ARG A 406 -5.46 9.92 -48.51
CA ARG A 406 -5.58 8.60 -49.12
C ARG A 406 -4.84 8.53 -50.45
N CYS A 407 -4.08 7.45 -50.66
CA CYS A 407 -3.55 7.08 -51.97
C CYS A 407 -4.53 6.18 -52.73
N ASP A 408 -4.72 6.46 -54.01
CA ASP A 408 -5.37 5.55 -54.96
C ASP A 408 -4.45 4.38 -55.35
N GLU A 409 -4.92 3.53 -56.27
CA GLU A 409 -4.18 2.36 -56.77
C GLU A 409 -2.94 2.70 -57.62
N ASN A 410 -2.82 3.95 -58.08
CA ASN A 410 -1.66 4.47 -58.81
C ASN A 410 -0.70 5.26 -57.90
N GLY A 411 -1.04 5.43 -56.62
CA GLY A 411 -0.25 6.18 -55.64
C GLY A 411 -0.45 7.69 -55.69
N ALA A 412 -1.48 8.18 -56.37
CA ALA A 412 -1.88 9.59 -56.33
C ALA A 412 -2.76 9.85 -55.09
N SER A 413 -2.63 11.03 -54.47
CA SER A 413 -3.46 11.45 -53.33
C SER A 413 -4.45 12.56 -53.71
N ASP A 414 -5.64 12.52 -53.10
CA ASP A 414 -6.62 13.62 -53.12
C ASP A 414 -6.61 14.35 -51.76
N PRO A 415 -6.35 15.67 -51.73
CA PRO A 415 -6.45 16.49 -50.52
C PRO A 415 -7.83 16.49 -49.82
N ASN A 416 -8.88 15.97 -50.43
CA ASN A 416 -10.20 15.82 -49.80
C ASN A 416 -10.51 14.39 -49.34
N ASP A 417 -9.72 13.39 -49.77
CA ASP A 417 -9.88 12.00 -49.33
C ASP A 417 -8.87 11.68 -48.22
N ARG A 418 -9.37 11.13 -47.11
CA ARG A 418 -8.60 10.90 -45.88
C ARG A 418 -8.71 9.46 -45.42
N VAL A 419 -7.61 8.97 -44.85
CA VAL A 419 -7.52 7.65 -44.23
C VAL A 419 -7.63 7.80 -42.74
N ASP A 420 -8.52 7.04 -42.12
CA ASP A 420 -8.51 6.88 -40.68
C ASP A 420 -7.23 6.14 -40.26
N PRO A 421 -6.34 6.74 -39.43
CA PRO A 421 -5.10 6.10 -38.98
C PRO A 421 -5.31 4.71 -38.37
N ALA A 422 -6.45 4.44 -37.72
CA ALA A 422 -6.78 3.13 -37.14
C ALA A 422 -6.94 2.02 -38.20
N THR A 423 -7.12 2.38 -39.47
CA THR A 423 -7.21 1.44 -40.60
C THR A 423 -5.86 1.09 -41.22
N ALA A 424 -4.78 1.77 -40.81
CA ALA A 424 -3.42 1.38 -41.16
C ALA A 424 -3.04 0.13 -40.36
N HIS A 425 -2.54 -0.90 -41.04
CA HIS A 425 -2.16 -2.18 -40.43
C HIS A 425 -0.63 -2.32 -40.31
N VAL A 426 0.09 -1.91 -41.35
CA VAL A 426 1.56 -1.98 -41.42
C VAL A 426 2.09 -0.59 -41.78
N ALA A 427 3.15 -0.16 -41.12
CA ALA A 427 3.91 1.04 -41.45
C ALA A 427 5.28 0.63 -41.98
N LEU A 428 5.62 1.11 -43.17
CA LEU A 428 6.93 0.93 -43.80
C LEU A 428 7.63 2.28 -43.88
N MET A 429 8.76 2.39 -43.19
CA MET A 429 9.60 3.58 -43.22
C MET A 429 10.75 3.36 -44.21
N LEU A 430 10.86 4.24 -45.19
CA LEU A 430 11.93 4.24 -46.18
C LEU A 430 12.81 5.46 -45.97
N ARG A 431 14.14 5.27 -45.97
CA ARG A 431 15.11 6.36 -45.87
C ARG A 431 16.22 6.21 -46.88
N LEU A 432 16.61 7.31 -47.52
CA LEU A 432 17.64 7.38 -48.55
C LEU A 432 18.59 8.54 -48.23
N ALA A 433 19.89 8.30 -48.41
CA ALA A 433 20.89 9.35 -48.45
C ALA A 433 21.17 9.70 -49.91
N ASP A 434 20.79 10.91 -50.32
CA ASP A 434 21.16 11.51 -51.59
C ASP A 434 21.80 12.87 -51.31
N GLU A 435 23.13 12.92 -51.45
CA GLU A 435 23.98 14.09 -51.21
C GLU A 435 24.60 14.62 -52.52
N ARG A 436 24.07 14.21 -53.68
CA ARG A 436 24.58 14.67 -54.98
C ARG A 436 24.47 16.20 -55.09
N PRO A 437 25.52 16.91 -55.56
CA PRO A 437 25.44 18.35 -55.80
C PRO A 437 24.30 18.68 -56.77
N GLY A 438 23.41 19.60 -56.38
CA GLY A 438 22.24 19.98 -57.20
C GLY A 438 21.02 19.07 -57.07
N ALA A 439 20.97 18.15 -56.11
CA ALA A 439 19.74 17.42 -55.76
C ALA A 439 18.61 18.44 -55.49
N PRO A 440 17.38 18.22 -56.01
CA PRO A 440 16.31 19.20 -55.95
C PRO A 440 16.02 19.61 -54.50
N ALA A 441 15.84 20.91 -54.27
CA ALA A 441 15.47 21.48 -52.96
C ALA A 441 14.00 21.20 -52.58
N SER A 442 13.31 20.31 -53.31
CA SER A 442 11.90 20.01 -53.05
C SER A 442 11.75 18.97 -51.95
N SER A 443 10.73 19.13 -51.12
CA SER A 443 10.25 18.14 -50.16
C SER A 443 9.35 17.05 -50.77
N ALA A 444 9.15 17.04 -52.10
CA ALA A 444 8.36 16.04 -52.80
C ALA A 444 8.95 14.61 -52.68
N LEU A 445 8.12 13.60 -52.94
CA LEU A 445 8.53 12.19 -52.90
C LEU A 445 9.67 11.90 -53.90
N HIS A 446 10.83 11.50 -53.38
CA HIS A 446 12.02 11.19 -54.16
C HIS A 446 11.75 10.05 -55.18
N PRO A 447 12.22 10.14 -56.44
CA PRO A 447 11.96 9.14 -57.47
C PRO A 447 12.31 7.70 -57.06
N THR A 448 13.48 7.46 -56.49
CA THR A 448 13.89 6.12 -56.03
C THR A 448 12.96 5.55 -54.94
N LEU A 449 12.41 6.41 -54.08
CA LEU A 449 11.44 5.98 -53.06
C LEU A 449 10.08 5.69 -53.70
N ARG A 450 9.65 6.49 -54.69
CA ARG A 450 8.43 6.24 -55.47
C ARG A 450 8.49 4.89 -56.18
N ASP A 451 9.61 4.57 -56.82
CA ASP A 451 9.81 3.30 -57.52
C ASP A 451 9.73 2.12 -56.54
N ALA A 452 10.35 2.25 -55.36
CA ALA A 452 10.25 1.22 -54.31
C ALA A 452 8.81 1.03 -53.79
N ILE A 453 8.03 2.11 -53.67
CA ILE A 453 6.63 2.06 -53.23
C ILE A 453 5.74 1.41 -54.30
N ALA A 454 5.98 1.68 -55.59
CA ALA A 454 5.21 1.12 -56.70
C ALA A 454 5.28 -0.42 -56.80
N LEU A 455 6.26 -1.05 -56.14
CA LEU A 455 6.39 -2.51 -56.04
C LEU A 455 5.42 -3.14 -55.01
N LEU A 456 4.80 -2.34 -54.14
CA LEU A 456 3.89 -2.80 -53.07
C LEU A 456 2.46 -3.03 -53.58
N LYS A 457 2.31 -3.89 -54.58
CA LYS A 457 1.00 -4.21 -55.19
C LYS A 457 0.25 -5.28 -54.39
N PRO A 458 -1.05 -5.14 -54.12
CA PRO A 458 -1.78 -6.13 -53.32
C PRO A 458 -1.77 -7.55 -53.88
N ALA A 459 -1.74 -7.68 -55.22
CA ALA A 459 -1.69 -8.98 -55.88
C ALA A 459 -0.43 -9.80 -55.51
N SER A 460 0.72 -9.12 -55.31
CA SER A 460 2.00 -9.74 -54.98
C SER A 460 2.30 -9.77 -53.48
N THR A 461 1.90 -8.73 -52.74
CA THR A 461 2.27 -8.57 -51.33
C THR A 461 1.14 -8.90 -50.36
N GLY A 462 -0.12 -8.95 -50.80
CA GLY A 462 -1.29 -8.97 -49.91
C GLY A 462 -1.52 -7.66 -49.15
N LEU A 463 -0.75 -6.60 -49.44
CA LEU A 463 -0.79 -5.31 -48.78
C LEU A 463 -1.16 -4.21 -49.78
N ARG A 464 -2.06 -3.30 -49.39
CA ARG A 464 -2.43 -2.11 -50.17
C ARG A 464 -1.85 -0.85 -49.54
N VAL A 465 -1.15 -0.03 -50.33
CA VAL A 465 -0.77 1.33 -49.93
C VAL A 465 -2.03 2.16 -49.74
N VAL A 466 -2.19 2.75 -48.56
CA VAL A 466 -3.34 3.61 -48.22
C VAL A 466 -2.95 5.07 -48.02
N ALA A 467 -1.72 5.36 -47.61
CA ALA A 467 -1.20 6.73 -47.52
C ALA A 467 0.33 6.74 -47.64
N VAL A 468 0.89 7.83 -48.17
CA VAL A 468 2.33 8.07 -48.26
C VAL A 468 2.62 9.47 -47.74
N GLN A 469 3.49 9.60 -46.73
CA GLN A 469 3.99 10.88 -46.23
C GLN A 469 5.47 11.03 -46.58
N PRO A 470 5.83 11.85 -47.58
CA PRO A 470 7.22 12.19 -47.88
C PRO A 470 7.84 13.00 -46.74
N THR A 471 9.14 12.79 -46.50
CA THR A 471 9.94 13.54 -45.53
C THR A 471 11.30 13.92 -46.12
N ARG A 472 11.88 14.99 -45.57
CA ARG A 472 13.17 15.53 -45.97
C ARG A 472 13.92 16.07 -44.75
N SER A 473 15.20 15.76 -44.65
CA SER A 473 16.08 16.32 -43.62
C SER A 473 17.05 17.30 -44.24
N TRP A 474 17.07 18.53 -43.70
CA TRP A 474 17.97 19.59 -44.12
C TRP A 474 19.22 19.56 -43.25
N ARG A 475 20.34 19.09 -43.80
CA ARG A 475 21.53 18.82 -42.99
C ARG A 475 22.51 19.99 -42.95
N GLU A 476 23.13 20.17 -41.80
CA GLU A 476 24.30 21.00 -41.59
C GLU A 476 25.33 20.18 -40.83
N GLY A 477 26.39 19.74 -41.53
CA GLY A 477 27.29 18.70 -41.03
C GLY A 477 26.53 17.39 -40.77
N SER A 478 26.61 16.88 -39.53
CA SER A 478 25.93 15.64 -39.11
C SER A 478 24.51 15.86 -38.56
N ASN A 479 24.09 17.10 -38.33
CA ASN A 479 22.81 17.41 -37.67
C ASN A 479 21.75 17.89 -38.67
N ASN A 480 20.48 17.77 -38.27
CA ASN A 480 19.35 18.24 -39.07
C ASN A 480 18.90 19.61 -38.54
N ARG A 481 18.54 20.53 -39.43
CA ARG A 481 17.94 21.82 -39.11
C ARG A 481 16.42 21.73 -39.29
N GLU A 482 15.68 22.02 -38.22
CA GLU A 482 14.22 22.07 -38.27
C GLU A 482 13.68 23.45 -38.67
N HIS A 483 12.36 23.59 -38.88
CA HIS A 483 11.78 24.79 -39.50
C HIS A 483 11.78 26.04 -38.59
N PHE A 484 11.89 25.92 -37.26
CA PHE A 484 12.14 27.07 -36.37
C PHE A 484 13.61 27.53 -36.39
N GLY A 485 14.48 26.86 -37.16
CA GLY A 485 15.88 27.24 -37.35
C GLY A 485 16.83 26.71 -36.29
N PHE A 486 16.49 25.64 -35.55
CA PHE A 486 17.37 24.97 -34.61
C PHE A 486 18.00 23.72 -35.22
N LEU A 487 19.25 23.44 -34.88
CA LEU A 487 19.81 22.11 -35.07
C LEU A 487 19.17 21.13 -34.08
N ASP A 488 18.90 19.91 -34.55
CA ASP A 488 18.34 18.81 -33.77
C ASP A 488 19.22 17.56 -33.86
N GLY A 489 19.09 16.66 -32.88
CA GLY A 489 19.79 15.39 -32.80
C GLY A 489 20.77 15.27 -31.63
N PHE A 490 20.99 16.32 -30.84
CA PHE A 490 22.07 16.39 -29.84
C PHE A 490 21.93 15.45 -28.63
N SER A 491 20.76 15.47 -27.96
CA SER A 491 20.55 14.73 -26.71
C SER A 491 19.69 13.51 -26.96
N GLN A 492 20.30 12.32 -26.90
CA GLN A 492 19.71 11.04 -27.25
C GLN A 492 20.26 9.98 -26.31
N PRO A 493 19.45 9.04 -25.81
CA PRO A 493 19.99 7.94 -25.01
C PRO A 493 20.82 7.00 -25.88
N GLY A 494 21.85 6.40 -25.31
CA GLY A 494 22.59 5.29 -25.92
C GLY A 494 22.59 4.07 -25.02
N LEU A 495 22.75 2.89 -25.61
CA LEU A 495 22.69 1.64 -24.86
C LEU A 495 24.03 1.32 -24.19
N GLN A 496 23.94 0.77 -22.98
CA GLN A 496 25.08 0.16 -22.31
C GLN A 496 25.71 -0.93 -23.19
N ALA A 497 27.03 -0.89 -23.34
CA ALA A 497 27.81 -1.85 -24.11
C ALA A 497 27.47 -1.93 -25.62
N VAL A 498 26.94 -0.86 -26.22
CA VAL A 498 26.76 -0.72 -27.68
C VAL A 498 27.53 0.52 -28.17
N GLU A 499 28.31 0.36 -29.25
CA GLU A 499 29.10 1.45 -29.83
C GLU A 499 28.25 2.38 -30.74
N PRO A 500 28.57 3.70 -30.80
CA PRO A 500 29.57 4.39 -29.98
C PRO A 500 29.15 4.49 -28.51
N ALA A 501 30.10 4.35 -27.59
CA ALA A 501 29.83 4.46 -26.16
C ALA A 501 29.11 5.80 -25.82
N PRO A 502 27.94 5.75 -25.17
CA PRO A 502 27.21 6.97 -24.81
C PRO A 502 27.88 7.75 -23.69
N LEU A 503 27.52 9.03 -23.56
CA LEU A 503 27.83 9.79 -22.35
C LEU A 503 27.27 9.06 -21.13
N PRO A 504 27.98 9.00 -19.98
CA PRO A 504 27.53 8.26 -18.81
C PRO A 504 26.08 8.58 -18.39
N ARG A 505 25.68 9.85 -18.49
CA ARG A 505 24.33 10.35 -18.15
C ARG A 505 23.26 10.06 -19.22
N ASP A 506 23.68 9.77 -20.44
CA ASP A 506 22.83 9.38 -21.55
C ASP A 506 22.77 7.85 -21.74
N THR A 507 23.55 7.09 -20.96
CA THR A 507 23.52 5.62 -20.96
C THR A 507 22.21 5.10 -20.37
N VAL A 508 21.55 4.20 -21.08
CA VAL A 508 20.38 3.45 -20.59
C VAL A 508 20.59 1.95 -20.77
N PRO A 509 19.98 1.11 -19.93
CA PRO A 509 19.96 -0.34 -20.14
C PRO A 509 19.09 -0.72 -21.36
N PRO A 510 19.32 -1.89 -21.99
CA PRO A 510 18.58 -2.31 -23.18
C PRO A 510 17.06 -2.34 -23.00
N GLY A 511 16.57 -2.65 -21.80
CA GLY A 511 15.14 -2.69 -21.47
C GLY A 511 14.40 -1.36 -21.55
N ASP A 512 15.11 -0.24 -21.66
CA ASP A 512 14.48 1.07 -21.90
C ASP A 512 14.12 1.27 -23.38
N LEU A 513 14.71 0.49 -24.31
CA LEU A 513 14.43 0.57 -25.75
C LEU A 513 13.84 -0.71 -26.33
N PHE A 514 14.14 -1.87 -25.74
CA PHE A 514 13.74 -3.18 -26.25
C PHE A 514 13.07 -4.04 -25.19
N LEU A 515 11.94 -4.65 -25.54
CA LEU A 515 11.22 -5.61 -24.70
C LEU A 515 12.04 -6.89 -24.50
N GLY A 516 11.89 -7.52 -23.33
CA GLY A 516 12.60 -8.76 -22.98
C GLY A 516 13.96 -8.55 -22.30
N HIS A 517 14.27 -7.33 -21.86
CA HIS A 517 15.54 -6.99 -21.19
C HIS A 517 15.30 -6.23 -19.89
N ALA A 518 16.34 -6.18 -19.05
CA ALA A 518 16.30 -5.36 -17.84
C ALA A 518 16.32 -3.87 -18.15
N ASN A 519 15.56 -3.07 -17.39
CA ASN A 519 15.33 -1.65 -17.62
C ASN A 519 15.80 -0.78 -16.43
N SER A 520 15.72 0.55 -16.57
CA SER A 520 16.12 1.52 -15.54
C SER A 520 15.25 1.48 -14.28
N PHE A 521 14.06 0.87 -14.36
CA PHE A 521 13.19 0.63 -13.20
C PHE A 521 13.60 -0.61 -12.39
N GLY A 522 14.59 -1.38 -12.85
CA GLY A 522 15.09 -2.58 -12.18
C GLY A 522 14.28 -3.85 -12.50
N ASP A 523 13.36 -3.81 -13.47
CA ASP A 523 12.69 -5.01 -13.95
C ASP A 523 13.68 -5.92 -14.66
N ALA A 524 13.45 -7.22 -14.60
CA ALA A 524 14.18 -8.21 -15.38
C ALA A 524 13.20 -9.26 -15.90
N PRO A 525 13.52 -9.94 -17.03
CA PRO A 525 12.70 -11.02 -17.56
C PRO A 525 12.50 -12.11 -16.50
N ASP A 526 11.24 -12.51 -16.28
CA ASP A 526 10.89 -13.59 -15.37
C ASP A 526 11.10 -14.94 -16.05
N ALA A 527 11.92 -15.80 -15.46
CA ALA A 527 12.16 -17.16 -15.96
C ALA A 527 10.88 -18.02 -15.93
N GLN A 528 9.93 -17.74 -15.01
CA GLN A 528 8.65 -18.44 -14.90
C GLN A 528 7.61 -17.91 -15.91
N HIS A 529 7.75 -16.67 -16.36
CA HIS A 529 6.84 -16.01 -17.30
C HIS A 529 7.64 -15.28 -18.40
N PRO A 530 8.22 -16.02 -19.36
CA PRO A 530 9.04 -15.41 -20.40
C PRO A 530 8.21 -14.47 -21.28
N VAL A 531 8.84 -13.39 -21.75
CA VAL A 531 8.24 -12.48 -22.72
C VAL A 531 7.85 -13.25 -23.98
N PRO A 532 6.63 -13.09 -24.52
CA PRO A 532 6.22 -13.77 -25.75
C PRO A 532 7.22 -13.56 -26.88
N ALA A 533 7.49 -14.60 -27.66
CA ALA A 533 8.50 -14.57 -28.71
C ALA A 533 8.27 -13.49 -29.79
N LEU A 534 7.00 -13.09 -30.01
CA LEU A 534 6.65 -11.96 -30.88
C LEU A 534 7.20 -10.62 -30.37
N LEU A 535 7.19 -10.44 -29.04
CA LEU A 535 7.53 -9.16 -28.38
C LEU A 535 9.02 -9.05 -28.08
N ASN A 536 9.71 -10.18 -27.87
CA ASN A 536 11.12 -10.20 -27.50
C ASN A 536 12.02 -9.47 -28.51
N ASN A 537 12.95 -8.63 -28.03
CA ASN A 537 13.78 -7.72 -28.84
C ASN A 537 12.98 -6.72 -29.71
N GLY A 538 11.67 -6.60 -29.52
CA GLY A 538 10.84 -5.59 -30.16
C GLY A 538 10.92 -4.24 -29.45
N SER A 539 10.51 -3.18 -30.14
CA SER A 539 10.42 -1.81 -29.60
C SER A 539 9.09 -1.19 -30.02
N PHE A 540 8.61 -0.18 -29.30
CA PHE A 540 7.49 0.62 -29.78
C PHE A 540 8.00 1.85 -30.51
N LEU A 541 7.27 2.25 -31.55
CA LEU A 541 7.49 3.45 -32.32
C LEU A 541 6.26 4.34 -32.23
N VAL A 542 6.48 5.57 -31.77
CA VAL A 542 5.49 6.63 -31.76
C VAL A 542 5.70 7.50 -32.99
N VAL A 543 4.62 7.78 -33.74
CA VAL A 543 4.64 8.69 -34.90
C VAL A 543 3.65 9.82 -34.68
N ARG A 544 4.09 11.07 -34.88
CA ARG A 544 3.21 12.25 -34.83
C ARG A 544 3.55 13.20 -35.97
N LYS A 545 2.58 13.54 -36.82
CA LYS A 545 2.74 14.58 -37.83
C LYS A 545 2.43 15.93 -37.19
N LEU A 546 3.48 16.72 -36.95
CA LEU A 546 3.41 18.02 -36.29
C LEU A 546 3.62 19.12 -37.34
N ARG A 547 2.61 19.97 -37.55
CA ARG A 547 2.73 21.17 -38.39
C ARG A 547 3.35 22.31 -37.57
N GLN A 548 4.31 23.01 -38.16
CA GLN A 548 4.96 24.19 -37.56
C GLN A 548 4.47 25.46 -38.28
N HIS A 549 3.89 26.40 -37.53
CA HIS A 549 3.34 27.66 -38.03
C HIS A 549 4.32 28.82 -37.77
N LEU A 550 5.19 29.07 -38.73
CA LEU A 550 6.22 30.11 -38.63
C LEU A 550 5.64 31.52 -38.67
N ASP A 551 4.53 31.70 -39.37
CA ASP A 551 3.76 32.95 -39.43
C ASP A 551 3.15 33.30 -38.07
N HIS A 552 2.60 32.33 -37.35
CA HIS A 552 2.08 32.53 -35.99
C HIS A 552 3.20 32.92 -35.00
N LEU A 553 4.32 32.19 -35.04
CA LEU A 553 5.47 32.45 -34.16
C LEU A 553 6.09 33.83 -34.43
N GLY A 554 6.29 34.17 -35.70
CA GLY A 554 6.81 35.47 -36.11
C GLY A 554 5.91 36.60 -35.63
N ALA A 555 4.60 36.51 -35.88
CA ALA A 555 3.62 37.51 -35.48
C ALA A 555 3.58 37.73 -33.95
N ALA A 556 3.66 36.66 -33.15
CA ALA A 556 3.68 36.78 -31.69
C ALA A 556 4.92 37.53 -31.18
N LEU A 557 6.11 37.20 -31.71
CA LEU A 557 7.35 37.88 -31.33
C LEU A 557 7.40 39.33 -31.83
N ASP A 558 6.87 39.60 -33.03
CA ASP A 558 6.71 40.96 -33.55
C ASP A 558 5.78 41.80 -32.69
N ALA A 559 4.64 41.25 -32.28
CA ALA A 559 3.70 41.92 -31.39
C ALA A 559 4.31 42.19 -30.00
N HIS A 560 5.11 41.26 -29.46
CA HIS A 560 5.79 41.46 -28.18
C HIS A 560 6.84 42.58 -28.23
N LEU A 561 7.54 42.74 -29.35
CA LEU A 561 8.57 43.77 -29.53
C LEU A 561 8.02 45.09 -30.10
N ALA A 562 6.72 45.16 -30.40
CA ALA A 562 6.10 46.36 -30.95
C ALA A 562 6.21 47.52 -29.93
N GLY A 563 6.62 48.69 -30.41
CA GLY A 563 6.80 49.89 -29.57
C GLY A 563 8.10 49.94 -28.77
N ALA A 564 8.98 48.94 -28.87
CA ALA A 564 10.28 48.92 -28.18
C ALA A 564 11.36 49.84 -28.81
N GLY A 565 11.06 50.48 -29.95
CA GLY A 565 11.97 51.44 -30.61
C GLY A 565 13.26 50.83 -31.19
N LEU A 566 13.28 49.51 -31.43
CA LEU A 566 14.46 48.76 -31.84
C LEU A 566 14.69 48.82 -33.36
N GLY A 567 15.95 48.94 -33.78
CA GLY A 567 16.32 48.73 -35.19
C GLY A 567 16.18 47.27 -35.61
N GLU A 568 16.11 47.01 -36.92
CA GLU A 568 15.85 45.65 -37.46
C GLU A 568 16.84 44.58 -36.97
N ALA A 569 18.14 44.89 -36.96
CA ALA A 569 19.18 43.98 -36.50
C ALA A 569 19.04 43.66 -35.00
N GLU A 570 18.69 44.66 -34.19
CA GLU A 570 18.52 44.50 -32.74
C GLU A 570 17.23 43.72 -32.43
N ALA A 571 16.14 44.01 -33.13
CA ALA A 571 14.90 43.24 -33.03
C ALA A 571 15.14 41.77 -33.40
N LYS A 572 15.88 41.49 -34.48
CA LYS A 572 16.26 40.13 -34.88
C LYS A 572 17.09 39.42 -33.80
N ALA A 573 18.06 40.11 -33.21
CA ALA A 573 18.88 39.57 -32.11
C ALA A 573 18.04 39.26 -30.87
N LYS A 574 17.11 40.13 -30.48
CA LYS A 574 16.21 39.90 -29.34
C LYS A 574 15.24 38.74 -29.59
N LYS A 575 14.65 38.64 -30.80
CA LYS A 575 13.84 37.48 -31.20
C LYS A 575 14.62 36.17 -31.07
N LYS A 576 15.87 36.16 -31.56
CA LYS A 576 16.76 35.00 -31.43
C LYS A 576 16.98 34.63 -29.97
N ALA A 577 17.34 35.58 -29.11
CA ALA A 577 17.56 35.33 -27.69
C ALA A 577 16.31 34.80 -26.96
N ILE A 578 15.11 35.32 -27.29
CA ILE A 578 13.84 34.81 -26.75
C ILE A 578 13.59 33.37 -27.22
N LEU A 579 13.76 33.09 -28.51
CA LEU A 579 13.60 31.74 -29.06
C LEU A 579 14.58 30.74 -28.44
N GLU A 580 15.84 31.14 -28.24
CA GLU A 580 16.84 30.31 -27.60
C GLU A 580 16.47 29.98 -26.16
N LYS A 581 15.87 30.92 -25.41
CA LYS A 581 15.29 30.65 -24.08
C LYS A 581 14.04 29.78 -24.13
N MET A 582 13.16 29.97 -25.11
CA MET A 582 11.99 29.10 -25.28
C MET A 582 12.42 27.65 -25.58
N MET A 583 13.47 27.46 -26.38
CA MET A 583 14.02 26.15 -26.71
C MET A 583 14.86 25.57 -25.56
N GLY A 584 15.68 26.40 -24.91
CA GLY A 584 16.71 26.03 -23.93
C GLY A 584 18.08 25.72 -24.54
N ARG A 585 18.31 26.09 -25.80
CA ARG A 585 19.58 25.98 -26.55
C ARG A 585 19.73 27.10 -27.56
N GLY A 586 20.97 27.36 -27.96
CA GLY A 586 21.29 28.12 -29.16
C GLY A 586 20.77 27.46 -30.44
N GLN A 587 20.57 28.23 -31.51
CA GLN A 587 20.17 27.69 -32.83
C GLN A 587 21.22 26.75 -33.47
N ASP A 588 22.46 26.80 -32.99
CA ASP A 588 23.58 25.90 -33.31
C ASP A 588 23.62 24.65 -32.41
N GLY A 589 22.72 24.54 -31.43
CA GLY A 589 22.66 23.44 -30.47
C GLY A 589 23.42 23.64 -29.17
N THR A 590 24.16 24.74 -29.01
CA THR A 590 24.91 25.05 -27.79
C THR A 590 23.95 25.13 -26.58
N PRO A 591 24.18 24.40 -25.47
CA PRO A 591 23.29 24.50 -24.31
C PRO A 591 23.39 25.87 -23.64
N LEU A 592 22.26 26.40 -23.14
CA LEU A 592 22.25 27.69 -22.43
C LEU A 592 22.99 27.65 -21.09
N VAL A 593 23.01 26.47 -20.46
CA VAL A 593 23.86 26.21 -19.29
C VAL A 593 25.08 25.47 -19.79
N ALA A 594 26.26 26.07 -19.61
CA ALA A 594 27.50 25.43 -20.01
C ALA A 594 27.65 24.05 -19.30
N PRO A 595 28.41 23.10 -19.86
CA PRO A 595 28.88 21.92 -19.13
C PRO A 595 30.05 22.28 -18.19
N ALA A 596 30.27 21.48 -17.15
CA ALA A 596 31.41 21.70 -16.24
C ALA A 596 32.75 21.59 -17.00
N ALA A 597 33.79 22.24 -16.49
CA ALA A 597 35.10 22.26 -17.16
C ALA A 597 35.59 20.82 -17.47
N GLY A 598 36.04 20.59 -18.71
CA GLY A 598 36.52 19.28 -19.18
C GLY A 598 35.42 18.30 -19.62
N ARG A 599 34.13 18.66 -19.53
CA ARG A 599 33.01 17.85 -20.04
C ARG A 599 32.60 18.29 -21.45
N SER A 600 32.14 17.34 -22.25
CA SER A 600 31.67 17.59 -23.63
C SER A 600 30.35 18.37 -23.66
N GLY A 601 30.01 18.97 -24.80
CA GLY A 601 28.90 19.91 -24.96
C GLY A 601 27.54 19.47 -24.40
N ASN A 602 27.20 18.17 -24.36
CA ASN A 602 25.89 17.71 -23.85
C ASN A 602 25.93 17.14 -22.42
N ASP A 603 27.08 17.08 -21.74
CA ASP A 603 27.21 16.49 -20.40
C ASP A 603 27.05 17.54 -19.27
N PHE A 604 25.79 17.88 -18.97
CA PHE A 604 25.37 18.83 -17.94
C PHE A 604 24.03 18.41 -17.28
N ASP A 605 23.67 18.97 -16.12
CA ASP A 605 22.47 18.61 -15.32
C ASP A 605 21.80 19.79 -14.57
N TYR A 606 22.01 21.04 -15.04
CA TYR A 606 21.40 22.26 -14.48
C TYR A 606 21.75 22.57 -13.00
N ASP A 607 22.70 21.84 -12.40
CA ASP A 607 23.22 22.06 -11.05
C ASP A 607 23.78 23.48 -10.83
N ARG A 608 24.30 24.10 -11.90
CA ARG A 608 24.79 25.49 -11.93
C ARG A 608 23.71 26.52 -12.30
N ASP A 609 22.45 26.11 -12.37
CA ASP A 609 21.29 26.95 -12.71
C ASP A 609 20.04 26.52 -11.93
N THR A 610 20.18 26.46 -10.60
CA THR A 610 19.13 26.01 -9.66
C THR A 610 17.94 26.97 -9.60
N GLU A 611 18.14 28.24 -9.91
CA GLU A 611 17.09 29.28 -9.98
C GLU A 611 16.53 29.47 -11.41
N GLY A 612 17.04 28.72 -12.40
CA GLY A 612 16.57 28.84 -13.80
C GLY A 612 16.88 30.19 -14.46
N ARG A 613 17.96 30.87 -14.03
CA ARG A 613 18.39 32.19 -14.54
C ARG A 613 18.92 32.11 -15.96
N GLN A 614 19.63 31.03 -16.30
CA GLN A 614 20.22 30.82 -17.63
C GLN A 614 19.24 30.10 -18.56
N CYS A 615 18.70 28.95 -18.12
CA CYS A 615 17.77 28.14 -18.88
C CYS A 615 16.43 28.06 -18.14
N PRO A 616 15.40 28.80 -18.55
CA PRO A 616 14.12 28.81 -17.85
C PRO A 616 13.54 27.41 -17.64
N PHE A 617 12.87 27.15 -16.51
CA PHE A 617 12.28 25.84 -16.20
C PHE A 617 11.26 25.35 -17.25
N HIS A 618 10.63 26.27 -17.98
CA HIS A 618 9.63 25.98 -19.02
C HIS A 618 10.26 25.73 -20.40
N SER A 619 11.57 25.90 -20.57
CA SER A 619 12.24 25.71 -21.87
C SER A 619 12.02 24.29 -22.41
N HIS A 620 11.80 24.16 -23.72
CA HIS A 620 11.44 22.89 -24.37
C HIS A 620 12.36 21.73 -23.95
N VAL A 621 13.68 21.89 -24.06
CA VAL A 621 14.63 20.82 -23.73
C VAL A 621 14.69 20.51 -22.23
N ARG A 622 14.52 21.50 -21.35
CA ARG A 622 14.54 21.31 -19.88
C ARG A 622 13.25 20.65 -19.40
N ARG A 623 12.11 20.92 -20.04
CA ARG A 623 10.85 20.22 -19.75
C ARG A 623 10.86 18.77 -20.23
N ALA A 624 11.37 18.52 -21.44
CA ALA A 624 11.43 17.19 -22.02
C ALA A 624 12.45 16.29 -21.32
N ASN A 625 13.52 16.87 -20.76
CA ASN A 625 14.50 16.18 -19.92
C ASN A 625 15.02 17.13 -18.82
N PRO A 626 14.44 17.09 -17.60
CA PRO A 626 14.83 17.95 -16.48
C PRO A 626 16.23 17.70 -15.92
N ARG A 627 16.82 16.53 -16.21
CA ARG A 627 18.15 16.09 -15.73
C ARG A 627 18.38 16.15 -14.22
N ASP A 628 17.31 16.08 -13.44
CA ASP A 628 17.32 16.25 -11.98
C ASP A 628 17.74 15.00 -11.18
N GLY A 629 18.25 13.96 -11.85
CA GLY A 629 18.82 12.79 -11.18
C GLY A 629 17.82 11.73 -10.71
N ARG A 630 16.52 11.84 -11.05
CA ARG A 630 15.52 10.82 -10.68
C ARG A 630 15.87 9.42 -11.22
N GLN A 631 15.62 8.38 -10.41
CA GLN A 631 16.10 6.99 -10.57
C GLN A 631 15.67 6.28 -11.88
N ALA A 632 14.72 6.81 -12.65
CA ALA A 632 14.32 6.28 -13.96
C ALA A 632 13.75 7.41 -14.82
N MET A 633 14.61 8.33 -15.27
CA MET A 633 14.20 9.41 -16.17
C MET A 633 13.66 8.81 -17.49
N PRO A 634 12.45 9.18 -17.97
CA PRO A 634 11.95 8.68 -19.24
C PRO A 634 12.86 9.11 -20.38
N ARG A 635 13.29 8.14 -21.19
CA ARG A 635 14.17 8.36 -22.34
C ARG A 635 13.52 7.86 -23.61
N ILE A 636 13.69 8.57 -24.71
CA ILE A 636 13.22 8.15 -26.04
C ILE A 636 14.33 8.36 -27.06
N VAL A 637 14.46 7.45 -28.03
CA VAL A 637 15.32 7.67 -29.19
C VAL A 637 14.51 8.37 -30.26
N ARG A 638 14.76 9.67 -30.49
CA ARG A 638 14.07 10.42 -31.54
C ARG A 638 14.73 10.17 -32.88
N ALA A 639 13.92 9.88 -33.89
CA ALA A 639 14.32 9.59 -35.27
C ALA A 639 13.45 10.35 -36.29
N GLY A 640 12.81 11.45 -35.89
CA GLY A 640 11.93 12.22 -36.76
C GLY A 640 12.65 12.82 -37.98
N MET A 641 11.87 13.24 -38.98
CA MET A 641 12.34 13.96 -40.17
C MET A 641 11.38 15.10 -40.49
N SER A 642 11.89 16.20 -41.05
CA SER A 642 11.04 17.31 -41.47
C SER A 642 10.20 16.95 -42.70
N TYR A 643 9.15 17.71 -42.97
CA TYR A 643 8.40 17.70 -44.23
C TYR A 643 8.04 19.12 -44.63
N GLY A 644 7.70 19.31 -45.91
CA GLY A 644 7.44 20.63 -46.49
C GLY A 644 8.73 21.38 -46.83
N ASP A 645 8.60 22.36 -47.72
CA ASP A 645 9.71 23.19 -48.19
C ASP A 645 10.10 24.24 -47.13
N ARG A 646 11.29 24.83 -47.23
CA ARG A 646 11.81 25.84 -46.27
C ARG A 646 11.43 27.27 -46.66
N VAL A 647 11.21 28.14 -45.68
CA VAL A 647 10.91 29.56 -45.96
C VAL A 647 12.15 30.25 -46.51
N GLU A 648 13.32 29.85 -46.02
CA GLU A 648 14.62 30.38 -46.44
C GLU A 648 14.92 30.08 -47.91
N ASP A 649 14.28 29.06 -48.48
CA ASP A 649 14.36 28.70 -49.89
C ASP A 649 13.25 29.35 -50.75
N GLY A 650 12.49 30.30 -50.19
CA GLY A 650 11.48 31.11 -50.88
C GLY A 650 10.04 30.59 -50.81
N ALA A 651 9.76 29.54 -50.03
CA ALA A 651 8.40 29.00 -49.89
C ALA A 651 7.50 29.85 -48.97
N ASP A 652 6.20 29.96 -49.28
CA ASP A 652 5.20 30.70 -48.50
C ASP A 652 5.18 30.26 -47.02
N PRO A 653 5.42 31.16 -46.04
CA PRO A 653 5.36 30.85 -44.60
C PRO A 653 4.10 30.12 -44.13
N LYS A 654 2.98 30.22 -44.86
CA LYS A 654 1.71 29.55 -44.55
C LYS A 654 1.59 28.11 -45.07
N ALA A 655 2.50 27.67 -45.93
CA ALA A 655 2.48 26.32 -46.53
C ALA A 655 2.60 25.21 -45.46
N ASP A 656 2.03 24.04 -45.74
CA ASP A 656 2.11 22.87 -44.83
C ASP A 656 3.55 22.38 -44.70
N ARG A 657 4.08 22.49 -43.48
CA ARG A 657 5.46 22.13 -43.15
C ARG A 657 5.56 21.76 -41.68
N GLY A 658 6.58 20.99 -41.33
CA GLY A 658 6.88 20.71 -39.95
C GLY A 658 7.74 19.46 -39.80
N ILE A 659 7.45 18.68 -38.75
CA ILE A 659 8.21 17.48 -38.39
C ILE A 659 7.26 16.28 -38.35
N LEU A 660 7.64 15.20 -39.04
CA LEU A 660 7.11 13.87 -38.76
C LEU A 660 7.93 13.29 -37.61
N PHE A 661 7.46 13.56 -36.39
CA PHE A 661 8.09 13.11 -35.17
C PHE A 661 8.02 11.58 -35.10
N MET A 662 9.16 10.96 -34.79
CA MET A 662 9.28 9.52 -34.61
C MET A 662 10.12 9.26 -33.37
N ALA A 663 9.68 8.40 -32.47
CA ALA A 663 10.41 8.06 -31.26
C ALA A 663 10.29 6.58 -30.91
N TYR A 664 11.42 5.95 -30.57
CA TYR A 664 11.48 4.57 -30.10
C TYR A 664 11.61 4.50 -28.58
N CYS A 665 10.90 3.53 -27.98
CA CYS A 665 10.91 3.25 -26.55
C CYS A 665 10.38 1.83 -26.27
N ALA A 666 10.74 1.24 -25.13
CA ALA A 666 10.19 -0.05 -24.70
C ALA A 666 8.81 0.08 -24.04
N SER A 667 8.48 1.24 -23.49
CA SER A 667 7.23 1.53 -22.78
C SER A 667 6.67 2.88 -23.25
N ILE A 668 5.56 2.85 -23.99
CA ILE A 668 4.95 4.09 -24.53
C ILE A 668 4.45 4.94 -23.36
N ALA A 669 3.72 4.33 -22.43
CA ALA A 669 3.10 5.03 -21.31
C ALA A 669 4.14 5.66 -20.36
N GLU A 670 5.21 4.94 -20.02
CA GLU A 670 6.21 5.41 -19.05
C GLU A 670 7.22 6.38 -19.67
N GLN A 671 7.41 6.36 -20.99
CA GLN A 671 8.42 7.17 -21.67
C GLN A 671 7.79 8.28 -22.53
N PHE A 672 7.19 7.94 -23.67
CA PHE A 672 6.67 8.95 -24.60
C PHE A 672 5.48 9.71 -24.01
N GLU A 673 4.46 9.04 -23.47
CA GLU A 673 3.27 9.71 -22.94
C GLU A 673 3.62 10.63 -21.77
N THR A 674 4.52 10.17 -20.87
CA THR A 674 5.09 10.99 -19.79
C THR A 674 5.72 12.29 -20.31
N ILE A 675 6.63 12.18 -21.30
CA ILE A 675 7.30 13.36 -21.88
C ILE A 675 6.30 14.28 -22.60
N GLN A 676 5.39 13.72 -23.39
CA GLN A 676 4.39 14.50 -24.13
C GLN A 676 3.45 15.25 -23.18
N ARG A 677 3.04 14.60 -22.08
CA ARG A 677 2.29 15.25 -21.00
C ARG A 677 3.08 16.39 -20.40
N TRP A 678 4.37 16.20 -20.08
CA TRP A 678 5.23 17.27 -19.57
C TRP A 678 5.29 18.46 -20.52
N ILE A 679 5.38 18.23 -21.83
CA ILE A 679 5.35 19.28 -22.85
C ILE A 679 4.00 20.02 -22.84
N ALA A 680 2.88 19.28 -22.80
CA ALA A 680 1.53 19.87 -22.87
C ALA A 680 1.10 20.63 -21.61
N GLY A 681 1.77 20.43 -20.47
CA GLY A 681 1.43 21.07 -19.20
C GLY A 681 1.55 20.16 -17.97
N GLY A 682 2.31 19.07 -18.00
CA GLY A 682 2.62 18.28 -16.80
C GLY A 682 3.78 18.88 -16.00
N ASN A 683 3.84 18.63 -14.69
CA ASN A 683 4.94 19.09 -13.86
C ASN A 683 6.18 18.18 -14.02
N SER A 684 7.18 18.63 -14.80
CA SER A 684 8.47 17.95 -14.93
C SER A 684 9.61 18.68 -14.24
N SER A 685 9.53 20.00 -14.13
CA SER A 685 10.59 20.89 -13.65
C SER A 685 10.22 21.67 -12.38
N GLY A 686 9.18 21.26 -11.64
CA GLY A 686 8.74 21.86 -10.38
C GLY A 686 7.85 23.10 -10.55
N VAL A 687 7.49 23.47 -11.77
CA VAL A 687 6.65 24.65 -12.08
C VAL A 687 5.20 24.26 -12.35
N SER A 688 4.30 25.23 -12.30
CA SER A 688 2.88 24.99 -12.59
C SER A 688 2.64 24.42 -14.00
N SER A 689 1.69 23.50 -14.10
CA SER A 689 1.10 22.96 -15.32
C SER A 689 0.61 24.03 -16.30
N ALA A 690 0.13 25.17 -15.78
CA ALA A 690 -0.31 26.29 -16.59
C ALA A 690 0.85 26.98 -17.33
N GLN A 691 2.08 26.84 -16.82
CA GLN A 691 3.31 27.30 -17.47
C GLN A 691 3.87 26.19 -18.35
N ALA A 692 3.15 25.82 -19.41
CA ALA A 692 3.50 24.74 -20.32
C ALA A 692 4.66 25.11 -21.29
N ASP A 693 5.03 24.18 -22.15
CA ASP A 693 6.06 24.39 -23.18
C ASP A 693 5.74 25.60 -24.08
N PRO A 694 6.65 26.56 -24.25
CA PRO A 694 6.36 27.80 -24.97
C PRO A 694 6.15 27.60 -26.47
N LEU A 695 6.60 26.47 -27.05
CA LEU A 695 6.50 26.17 -28.48
C LEU A 695 5.38 25.17 -28.79
N LEU A 696 5.29 24.08 -28.01
CA LEU A 696 4.42 22.93 -28.30
C LEU A 696 3.14 22.89 -27.45
N ALA A 697 2.99 23.74 -26.43
CA ALA A 697 1.77 23.74 -25.63
C ALA A 697 0.54 24.07 -26.47
N VAL A 698 -0.61 23.51 -26.07
CA VAL A 698 -1.88 23.70 -26.77
C VAL A 698 -2.58 24.95 -26.24
N PRO A 699 -2.69 26.04 -27.02
CA PRO A 699 -3.34 27.25 -26.56
C PRO A 699 -4.85 27.05 -26.36
N ARG A 700 -5.43 27.85 -25.47
CA ARG A 700 -6.89 28.04 -25.39
C ARG A 700 -7.23 29.34 -26.12
N PRO A 701 -8.15 29.34 -27.10
CA PRO A 701 -8.59 30.57 -27.74
C PRO A 701 -9.08 31.59 -26.71
N GLY A 702 -8.61 32.84 -26.81
CA GLY A 702 -8.97 33.92 -25.89
C GLY A 702 -8.18 33.99 -24.57
N ASP A 703 -7.43 32.95 -24.17
CA ASP A 703 -6.56 33.01 -23.00
C ASP A 703 -5.21 33.64 -23.36
N ARG A 704 -4.67 34.52 -22.50
CA ARG A 704 -3.29 35.04 -22.66
C ARG A 704 -2.29 33.97 -22.26
N ARG A 705 -1.31 33.67 -23.13
CA ARG A 705 -0.15 32.83 -22.83
C ARG A 705 1.09 33.68 -22.66
N THR A 706 1.69 33.63 -21.49
CA THR A 706 2.91 34.39 -21.19
C THR A 706 4.08 33.46 -20.91
N PHE A 707 5.16 33.58 -21.67
CA PHE A 707 6.45 32.98 -21.31
C PHE A 707 7.23 33.94 -20.41
N ARG A 708 7.44 33.52 -19.16
CA ARG A 708 8.13 34.31 -18.13
C ARG A 708 9.55 33.79 -17.90
N CYS A 709 10.54 34.67 -17.95
CA CYS A 709 11.94 34.37 -17.64
C CYS A 709 12.72 35.63 -17.24
N LEU A 710 13.92 35.48 -16.67
CA LEU A 710 14.82 36.62 -16.47
C LEU A 710 15.43 37.08 -17.79
N ALA A 711 15.70 38.38 -17.97
CA ALA A 711 16.21 38.96 -19.21
C ALA A 711 17.63 38.51 -19.56
N ALA A 712 18.48 38.31 -18.56
CA ALA A 712 19.83 37.76 -18.68
C ALA A 712 20.23 37.06 -17.36
N PRO A 713 21.27 36.21 -17.34
CA PRO A 713 21.67 35.46 -16.14
C PRO A 713 21.96 36.35 -14.92
N ASP A 714 22.62 37.49 -15.15
CA ASP A 714 22.98 38.48 -14.11
C ASP A 714 21.96 39.63 -14.01
N SER A 715 20.84 39.54 -14.74
CA SER A 715 19.79 40.55 -14.72
C SER A 715 18.68 40.18 -13.75
N ASP A 716 18.15 41.23 -13.14
CA ASP A 716 17.01 41.21 -12.24
C ASP A 716 15.70 41.57 -12.95
N GLU A 717 15.75 41.86 -14.26
CA GLU A 717 14.59 42.16 -15.09
C GLU A 717 13.84 40.87 -15.46
N VAL A 718 12.53 40.83 -15.24
CA VAL A 718 11.64 39.73 -15.64
C VAL A 718 10.99 40.05 -16.99
N LEU A 719 11.31 39.26 -18.02
CA LEU A 719 10.64 39.29 -19.31
C LEU A 719 9.30 38.53 -19.25
N ARG A 720 8.26 39.13 -19.84
CA ARG A 720 6.92 38.53 -20.01
C ARG A 720 6.54 38.55 -21.50
N VAL A 721 6.90 37.48 -22.21
CA VAL A 721 6.64 37.38 -23.65
C VAL A 721 5.20 36.89 -23.87
N ASP A 722 4.36 37.72 -24.48
CA ASP A 722 3.01 37.33 -24.88
C ASP A 722 3.11 36.46 -26.14
N LEU A 723 2.68 35.20 -26.02
CA LEU A 723 2.73 34.21 -27.09
C LEU A 723 1.45 34.19 -27.94
N GLY A 724 0.44 34.98 -27.58
CA GLY A 724 -0.87 34.96 -28.23
C GLY A 724 -1.66 33.67 -27.99
N ASP A 725 -2.79 33.53 -28.71
CA ASP A 725 -3.74 32.42 -28.58
C ASP A 725 -3.69 31.42 -29.75
N LYS A 726 -2.84 31.68 -30.76
CA LYS A 726 -2.63 30.79 -31.91
C LYS A 726 -1.53 29.76 -31.64
N PRO A 727 -1.68 28.51 -32.11
CA PRO A 727 -0.65 27.48 -31.90
C PRO A 727 0.54 27.72 -32.82
N PHE A 728 1.76 27.58 -32.29
CA PHE A 728 2.98 27.51 -33.11
C PHE A 728 3.21 26.11 -33.68
N VAL A 729 2.68 25.08 -33.01
CA VAL A 729 2.70 23.69 -33.47
C VAL A 729 1.29 23.10 -33.36
N SER A 730 0.84 22.40 -34.40
CA SER A 730 -0.44 21.67 -34.39
C SER A 730 -0.22 20.20 -34.70
N LEU A 731 -0.89 19.31 -33.97
CA LEU A 731 -0.94 17.89 -34.28
C LEU A 731 -1.92 17.65 -35.44
N GLN A 732 -1.46 16.97 -36.50
CA GLN A 732 -2.33 16.61 -37.61
C GLN A 732 -2.88 15.18 -37.51
N TRP A 733 -2.08 14.25 -37.00
CA TRP A 733 -2.44 12.87 -36.68
C TRP A 733 -1.24 12.16 -36.05
N GLY A 734 -1.47 10.99 -35.44
CA GLY A 734 -0.39 10.13 -34.97
C GLY A 734 -0.78 8.66 -34.80
N LEU A 735 0.22 7.82 -34.51
CA LEU A 735 0.11 6.37 -34.45
C LEU A 735 1.04 5.81 -33.36
N TYR A 736 0.59 4.73 -32.72
CA TYR A 736 1.46 3.81 -31.98
C TYR A 736 1.69 2.56 -32.83
N LEU A 737 2.95 2.17 -32.93
CA LEU A 737 3.40 1.07 -33.77
C LEU A 737 4.31 0.15 -32.96
N PHE A 738 4.21 -1.15 -33.20
CA PHE A 738 5.12 -2.17 -32.66
C PHE A 738 6.14 -2.55 -33.73
N VAL A 739 7.42 -2.41 -33.40
CA VAL A 739 8.57 -2.70 -34.26
C VAL A 739 9.14 -4.05 -33.82
N PRO A 740 8.83 -5.15 -34.52
CA PRO A 740 9.33 -6.48 -34.18
C PRO A 740 10.84 -6.59 -34.40
N SER A 741 11.44 -7.58 -33.72
CA SER A 741 12.81 -8.02 -34.01
C SER A 741 12.93 -8.67 -35.39
N MET A 742 14.17 -8.76 -35.91
CA MET A 742 14.45 -9.47 -37.17
C MET A 742 14.06 -10.95 -37.06
N HIS A 743 14.26 -11.57 -35.89
CA HIS A 743 13.83 -12.93 -35.62
C HIS A 743 12.30 -13.06 -35.71
N ALA A 744 11.54 -12.20 -35.02
CA ALA A 744 10.09 -12.26 -35.03
C ALA A 744 9.51 -12.03 -36.45
N LEU A 745 10.08 -11.10 -37.22
CA LEU A 745 9.68 -10.84 -38.61
C LEU A 745 9.85 -12.05 -39.51
N ARG A 746 10.95 -12.81 -39.39
CA ARG A 746 11.22 -13.99 -40.24
C ARG A 746 10.38 -15.21 -39.89
N HIS A 747 9.69 -15.19 -38.74
CA HIS A 747 8.94 -16.34 -38.22
C HIS A 747 7.47 -15.97 -37.92
N LEU A 748 6.91 -14.93 -38.53
CA LEU A 748 5.54 -14.49 -38.29
C LEU A 748 4.51 -15.61 -38.49
N HIS A 749 4.70 -16.46 -39.49
CA HIS A 749 3.83 -17.62 -39.75
C HIS A 749 3.88 -18.61 -38.59
N ALA A 750 5.07 -18.98 -38.11
CA ALA A 750 5.22 -19.91 -36.99
C ALA A 750 4.67 -19.32 -35.69
N LEU A 751 5.00 -18.05 -35.39
CA LEU A 751 4.53 -17.34 -34.21
C LEU A 751 3.00 -17.23 -34.16
N ARG A 752 2.35 -17.02 -35.32
CA ARG A 752 0.89 -17.02 -35.43
C ARG A 752 0.25 -18.35 -35.01
N GLN A 753 0.95 -19.48 -35.16
CA GLN A 753 0.42 -20.82 -34.88
C GLN A 753 0.69 -21.32 -33.45
N LEU A 754 1.61 -20.70 -32.70
CA LEU A 754 2.04 -21.19 -31.38
C LEU A 754 0.93 -21.22 -30.31
N ASP A 755 -0.18 -20.51 -30.51
CA ASP A 755 -1.24 -20.34 -29.51
C ASP A 755 -2.68 -20.32 -30.11
N ALA A 756 -2.90 -20.97 -31.25
CA ALA A 756 -4.25 -21.11 -31.83
C ALA A 756 -4.99 -22.32 -31.20
N PRO A 757 -6.12 -22.15 -30.46
CA PRO A 757 -6.90 -23.27 -29.96
C PRO A 757 -7.90 -23.81 -31.00
N PRO A 758 -8.29 -25.10 -30.95
CA PRO A 758 -9.53 -25.58 -31.55
C PRO A 758 -10.75 -24.88 -30.89
N HIS A 759 -11.79 -24.59 -31.69
CA HIS A 759 -13.00 -23.87 -31.27
C HIS A 759 -13.59 -24.36 -29.93
N HIS A 760 -13.50 -23.52 -28.89
CA HIS A 760 -14.44 -23.54 -27.76
C HIS A 760 -14.76 -22.11 -27.31
N PRO A 761 -16.02 -21.79 -26.94
CA PRO A 761 -16.41 -20.47 -26.47
C PRO A 761 -15.73 -20.14 -25.13
N PRO A 762 -15.58 -18.85 -24.78
CA PRO A 762 -14.81 -18.42 -23.62
C PRO A 762 -15.51 -18.82 -22.32
N HIS A 763 -14.89 -19.71 -21.55
CA HIS A 763 -15.21 -19.87 -20.14
C HIS A 763 -14.54 -18.74 -19.33
N PRO A 764 -15.18 -18.26 -18.25
CA PRO A 764 -14.56 -17.30 -17.33
C PRO A 764 -13.30 -17.90 -16.72
N ALA A 765 -12.29 -17.04 -16.53
CA ALA A 765 -10.95 -17.38 -16.08
C ALA A 765 -10.97 -18.28 -14.83
N GLN A 766 -10.43 -19.49 -14.96
CA GLN A 766 -9.95 -20.24 -13.82
C GLN A 766 -8.59 -19.66 -13.39
N PRO A 767 -8.33 -19.58 -12.07
CA PRO A 767 -7.05 -19.14 -11.54
C PRO A 767 -5.90 -20.07 -11.98
N PRO A 768 -4.65 -19.57 -12.03
CA PRO A 768 -3.50 -20.36 -12.44
C PRO A 768 -3.37 -21.62 -11.57
N ALA A 769 -3.13 -22.75 -12.22
CA ALA A 769 -2.84 -24.02 -11.56
C ALA A 769 -1.65 -23.84 -10.62
N GLY A 770 -1.91 -23.88 -9.30
CA GLY A 770 -0.92 -23.63 -8.26
C GLY A 770 -1.40 -22.73 -7.12
N ALA A 771 -2.47 -21.97 -7.31
CA ALA A 771 -3.18 -21.37 -6.18
C ALA A 771 -4.02 -22.47 -5.49
N PRO A 772 -3.89 -22.68 -4.16
CA PRO A 772 -4.77 -23.60 -3.46
C PRO A 772 -6.21 -23.17 -3.72
N THR A 773 -6.98 -24.05 -4.37
CA THR A 773 -8.43 -23.97 -4.37
C THR A 773 -8.86 -23.81 -2.91
N PRO A 774 -9.76 -22.87 -2.54
CA PRO A 774 -10.28 -22.84 -1.18
C PRO A 774 -10.76 -24.26 -0.88
N ALA A 775 -10.19 -24.88 0.15
CA ALA A 775 -10.60 -26.22 0.54
C ALA A 775 -12.14 -26.22 0.67
N PRO A 776 -12.85 -27.29 0.25
CA PRO A 776 -14.25 -27.43 0.62
C PRO A 776 -14.36 -27.21 2.12
N ALA A 777 -15.32 -26.38 2.55
CA ALA A 777 -15.46 -26.02 3.94
C ALA A 777 -15.52 -27.30 4.79
N ASP A 778 -14.49 -27.52 5.60
CA ASP A 778 -14.52 -28.53 6.65
C ASP A 778 -15.82 -28.28 7.44
N PRO A 779 -16.72 -29.28 7.59
CA PRO A 779 -17.94 -29.11 8.37
C PRO A 779 -17.69 -28.54 9.77
N LEU A 780 -16.52 -28.81 10.38
CA LEU A 780 -16.11 -28.22 11.64
C LEU A 780 -15.85 -26.70 11.50
N ASP A 781 -15.13 -26.29 10.46
CA ASP A 781 -14.84 -24.88 10.18
C ASP A 781 -16.10 -24.10 9.80
N ALA A 782 -17.06 -24.72 9.12
CA ALA A 782 -18.35 -24.10 8.81
C ALA A 782 -19.12 -23.74 10.10
N TRP A 783 -19.13 -24.64 11.09
CA TRP A 783 -19.71 -24.37 12.41
C TRP A 783 -18.91 -23.35 13.21
N ARG A 784 -17.57 -23.40 13.15
CA ARG A 784 -16.70 -22.39 13.75
C ARG A 784 -17.03 -21.00 13.20
N GLN A 785 -17.13 -20.85 11.88
CA GLN A 785 -17.51 -19.59 11.24
C GLN A 785 -18.91 -19.12 11.64
N ARG A 786 -19.84 -20.05 11.86
CA ARG A 786 -21.21 -19.71 12.27
C ARG A 786 -21.32 -19.22 13.72
N LEU A 787 -20.54 -19.82 14.62
CA LEU A 787 -20.66 -19.61 16.08
C LEU A 787 -19.65 -18.61 16.63
N GLU A 788 -18.48 -18.49 16.01
CA GLU A 788 -17.33 -17.73 16.53
C GLU A 788 -17.00 -16.47 15.70
N ASP A 789 -17.70 -16.18 14.60
CA ASP A 789 -17.52 -14.92 13.86
C ASP A 789 -18.12 -13.74 14.66
N PRO A 790 -17.31 -12.76 15.09
CA PRO A 790 -17.78 -11.65 15.92
C PRO A 790 -18.36 -10.47 15.10
N ASP A 791 -18.37 -10.54 13.76
CA ASP A 791 -18.79 -9.44 12.89
C ASP A 791 -20.29 -9.09 13.04
N PRO A 792 -20.68 -7.85 13.39
CA PRO A 792 -22.08 -7.53 13.67
C PRO A 792 -23.00 -7.56 12.44
N VAL A 793 -22.48 -7.56 11.22
CA VAL A 793 -23.27 -7.49 9.99
C VAL A 793 -23.55 -8.88 9.42
N ARG A 794 -22.53 -9.75 9.36
CA ARG A 794 -22.68 -11.11 8.81
C ARG A 794 -22.75 -12.22 9.86
N SER A 795 -22.38 -11.95 11.11
CA SER A 795 -22.44 -12.99 12.15
C SER A 795 -23.87 -13.44 12.35
N VAL A 796 -24.06 -14.75 12.24
CA VAL A 796 -25.33 -15.41 12.52
C VAL A 796 -25.30 -16.11 13.88
N SER A 797 -24.27 -15.89 14.71
CA SER A 797 -24.09 -16.58 16.00
C SER A 797 -25.28 -16.34 16.94
N THR A 798 -25.69 -15.09 17.15
CA THR A 798 -26.84 -14.75 18.00
C THR A 798 -28.13 -15.41 17.51
N SER A 799 -28.40 -15.37 16.20
CA SER A 799 -29.58 -16.01 15.60
C SER A 799 -29.52 -17.54 15.68
N THR A 800 -28.32 -18.12 15.59
CA THR A 800 -28.08 -19.55 15.73
C THR A 800 -28.36 -19.99 17.17
N TRP A 801 -27.85 -19.26 18.16
CA TRP A 801 -28.16 -19.52 19.57
C TRP A 801 -29.64 -19.29 19.92
N GLU A 802 -30.29 -18.30 19.33
CA GLU A 802 -31.75 -18.13 19.45
C GLU A 802 -32.51 -19.34 18.91
N GLN A 803 -32.10 -19.86 17.75
CA GLN A 803 -32.67 -21.07 17.17
C GLN A 803 -32.50 -22.27 18.11
N VAL A 804 -31.30 -22.48 18.67
CA VAL A 804 -31.03 -23.52 19.67
C VAL A 804 -32.00 -23.41 20.85
N ARG A 805 -32.22 -22.20 21.39
CA ARG A 805 -33.13 -21.96 22.52
C ARG A 805 -34.60 -22.27 22.16
N ARG A 806 -35.04 -21.89 20.95
CA ARG A 806 -36.39 -22.15 20.44
C ARG A 806 -36.63 -23.64 20.18
N GLN A 807 -35.62 -24.38 19.71
CA GLN A 807 -35.71 -25.80 19.36
C GLN A 807 -35.51 -26.75 20.56
N GLY A 808 -36.02 -26.38 21.74
CA GLY A 808 -35.90 -27.25 22.91
C GLY A 808 -34.62 -27.10 23.71
N GLY A 809 -33.72 -26.17 23.35
CA GLY A 809 -32.51 -25.82 24.13
C GLY A 809 -31.24 -26.53 23.66
N PHE A 810 -31.35 -27.44 22.69
CA PHE A 810 -30.27 -28.29 22.19
C PHE A 810 -30.24 -28.32 20.66
N GLN A 811 -29.05 -28.40 20.06
CA GLN A 811 -28.87 -28.65 18.63
C GLN A 811 -27.69 -29.61 18.41
N ASP A 812 -27.88 -30.58 17.52
CA ASP A 812 -26.80 -31.43 17.05
C ASP A 812 -26.04 -30.72 15.93
N ALA A 813 -24.78 -30.36 16.19
CA ALA A 813 -23.90 -29.60 15.30
C ALA A 813 -22.64 -30.41 14.94
N ARG A 814 -22.71 -31.75 14.95
CA ARG A 814 -21.59 -32.61 14.54
C ARG A 814 -21.04 -32.20 13.15
N PRO A 815 -19.71 -32.03 13.01
CA PRO A 815 -18.66 -32.46 13.95
C PRO A 815 -18.26 -31.46 15.06
N TYR A 816 -18.86 -30.27 15.15
CA TYR A 816 -18.55 -29.27 16.18
C TYR A 816 -19.05 -29.63 17.59
N GLY A 817 -19.98 -30.57 17.70
CA GLY A 817 -20.53 -31.03 18.97
C GLY A 817 -22.05 -30.87 19.08
N ARG A 818 -22.58 -31.06 20.29
CA ARG A 818 -23.96 -30.76 20.66
C ARG A 818 -24.01 -29.40 21.36
N LEU A 819 -24.72 -28.44 20.79
CA LEU A 819 -24.91 -27.11 21.35
C LEU A 819 -26.01 -27.13 22.42
N VAL A 820 -25.78 -26.41 23.54
CA VAL A 820 -26.73 -26.23 24.64
C VAL A 820 -26.84 -24.74 24.96
N GLY A 821 -28.00 -24.14 24.72
CA GLY A 821 -28.15 -22.68 24.73
C GLY A 821 -29.11 -22.10 25.77
N ARG A 822 -30.03 -22.90 26.33
CA ARG A 822 -31.02 -22.41 27.31
C ARG A 822 -30.45 -22.44 28.71
N GLN A 823 -30.73 -21.41 29.51
CA GLN A 823 -30.24 -21.26 30.89
C GLN A 823 -30.36 -22.54 31.73
N ALA A 824 -31.56 -23.12 31.81
CA ALA A 824 -31.81 -24.31 32.63
C ALA A 824 -31.05 -25.56 32.14
N ASP A 825 -30.84 -25.67 30.83
CA ASP A 825 -30.17 -26.82 30.21
C ASP A 825 -28.65 -26.70 30.34
N VAL A 826 -28.09 -25.48 30.18
CA VAL A 826 -26.68 -25.18 30.48
C VAL A 826 -26.39 -25.48 31.96
N LEU A 827 -27.24 -25.01 32.87
CA LEU A 827 -27.07 -25.27 34.31
C LEU A 827 -27.13 -26.76 34.63
N ARG A 828 -28.02 -27.52 33.97
CA ARG A 828 -28.10 -28.98 34.15
C ARG A 828 -26.78 -29.68 33.79
N VAL A 829 -26.12 -29.24 32.71
CA VAL A 829 -24.81 -29.78 32.31
C VAL A 829 -23.70 -29.36 33.28
N LEU A 830 -23.73 -28.13 33.79
CA LEU A 830 -22.73 -27.66 34.76
C LEU A 830 -22.87 -28.32 36.14
N GLN A 831 -24.09 -28.61 36.59
CA GLN A 831 -24.37 -29.30 37.86
C GLN A 831 -24.10 -30.80 37.80
N ASP A 832 -24.26 -31.39 36.62
CA ASP A 832 -24.09 -32.81 36.32
C ASP A 832 -24.47 -33.81 37.44
N LYS A 833 -25.67 -33.65 38.02
CA LYS A 833 -26.16 -34.51 39.11
C LYS A 833 -26.21 -36.01 38.76
N GLY A 834 -26.18 -36.34 37.47
CA GLY A 834 -26.24 -37.71 36.97
C GLY A 834 -24.89 -38.28 36.50
N GLN A 835 -23.78 -37.56 36.65
CA GLN A 835 -22.44 -37.97 36.16
C GLN A 835 -22.41 -38.31 34.66
N ASN A 836 -23.16 -37.54 33.86
CA ASN A 836 -23.27 -37.72 32.41
C ASN A 836 -22.24 -36.88 31.64
N TYR A 837 -21.54 -35.97 32.29
CA TYR A 837 -20.61 -35.03 31.67
C TYR A 837 -19.30 -34.98 32.45
N SER A 838 -18.19 -34.78 31.76
CA SER A 838 -16.87 -34.74 32.37
C SER A 838 -16.08 -33.53 31.91
N VAL A 839 -15.22 -33.06 32.79
CA VAL A 839 -14.29 -31.96 32.56
C VAL A 839 -12.90 -32.46 32.14
N GLN A 840 -12.69 -33.78 32.06
CA GLN A 840 -11.37 -34.39 31.76
C GLN A 840 -10.76 -33.96 30.43
N GLY A 841 -11.57 -33.49 29.47
CA GLY A 841 -11.05 -32.86 28.26
C GLY A 841 -10.19 -31.62 28.56
N TYR A 842 -10.61 -30.79 29.52
CA TYR A 842 -9.76 -29.71 30.05
C TYR A 842 -8.52 -30.27 30.75
N GLY A 843 -8.67 -31.31 31.57
CA GLY A 843 -7.57 -31.97 32.27
C GLY A 843 -6.46 -32.46 31.34
N HIS A 844 -6.81 -33.09 30.22
CA HIS A 844 -5.84 -33.52 29.21
C HIS A 844 -5.11 -32.35 28.56
N ARG A 845 -5.81 -31.28 28.17
CA ARG A 845 -5.18 -30.08 27.60
C ARG A 845 -4.30 -29.36 28.62
N MET A 846 -4.73 -29.27 29.88
CA MET A 846 -3.93 -28.74 30.99
C MET A 846 -2.66 -29.56 31.21
N ALA A 847 -2.74 -30.90 31.25
CA ALA A 847 -1.59 -31.79 31.38
C ALA A 847 -0.57 -31.60 30.24
N ALA A 848 -1.05 -31.38 29.01
CA ALA A 848 -0.21 -31.09 27.84
C ALA A 848 0.41 -29.69 27.84
N SER A 849 -0.11 -28.76 28.64
CA SER A 849 0.29 -27.35 28.69
C SER A 849 0.93 -26.99 30.03
N LEU A 850 0.13 -26.58 31.01
CA LEU A 850 0.54 -25.95 32.27
C LEU A 850 0.40 -26.84 33.51
N GLY A 851 0.19 -28.15 33.31
CA GLY A 851 0.09 -29.15 34.37
C GLY A 851 -1.35 -29.52 34.71
N HIS A 852 -1.57 -30.80 35.02
CA HIS A 852 -2.89 -31.33 35.39
C HIS A 852 -3.27 -30.82 36.78
N ASN A 853 -4.28 -29.95 36.86
CA ASN A 853 -4.75 -29.35 38.10
C ASN A 853 -6.25 -29.58 38.30
N TYR A 854 -6.75 -29.28 39.49
CA TYR A 854 -8.13 -29.59 39.91
C TYR A 854 -9.21 -29.03 38.98
N LEU A 855 -8.98 -27.94 38.24
CA LEU A 855 -9.97 -27.38 37.30
C LEU A 855 -10.32 -28.35 36.15
N GLY A 856 -9.41 -29.27 35.83
CA GLY A 856 -9.58 -30.32 34.83
C GLY A 856 -9.96 -31.69 35.41
N MET A 857 -10.34 -31.76 36.68
CA MET A 857 -10.72 -32.99 37.38
C MET A 857 -12.22 -33.02 37.68
N ASP A 858 -12.84 -34.19 37.58
CA ASP A 858 -14.20 -34.42 38.09
C ASP A 858 -14.16 -34.66 39.61
N ALA A 859 -15.31 -34.58 40.28
CA ALA A 859 -15.42 -34.78 41.73
C ALA A 859 -14.71 -36.05 42.22
N HIS A 860 -14.90 -37.16 41.48
CA HIS A 860 -14.37 -38.49 41.81
C HIS A 860 -12.94 -38.74 41.29
N THR A 861 -12.36 -37.83 40.49
CA THR A 861 -11.00 -37.98 39.95
C THR A 861 -9.97 -37.04 40.59
N GLY A 862 -10.29 -36.48 41.76
CA GLY A 862 -9.36 -35.66 42.55
C GLY A 862 -9.80 -34.22 42.79
N HIS A 863 -10.87 -33.74 42.15
CA HIS A 863 -11.38 -32.39 42.41
C HIS A 863 -11.81 -32.22 43.87
N ALA A 864 -12.56 -33.19 44.42
CA ALA A 864 -13.00 -33.15 45.83
C ALA A 864 -11.84 -33.15 46.85
N VAL A 865 -10.65 -33.58 46.43
CA VAL A 865 -9.44 -33.64 47.27
C VAL A 865 -8.70 -32.30 47.26
N GLN A 866 -8.41 -31.75 46.07
CA GLN A 866 -7.59 -30.55 45.93
C GLN A 866 -8.39 -29.24 46.04
N ALA A 867 -9.62 -29.21 45.51
CA ALA A 867 -10.38 -27.98 45.37
C ALA A 867 -10.67 -27.26 46.70
N PRO A 868 -11.09 -27.92 47.80
CA PRO A 868 -11.46 -27.22 49.04
C PRO A 868 -10.35 -26.31 49.58
N VAL A 869 -9.10 -26.78 49.53
CA VAL A 869 -7.93 -26.04 50.02
C VAL A 869 -7.55 -24.90 49.07
N VAL A 870 -7.42 -25.19 47.78
CA VAL A 870 -7.01 -24.18 46.79
C VAL A 870 -8.06 -23.08 46.67
N ASN A 871 -9.34 -23.45 46.71
CA ASN A 871 -10.47 -22.54 46.72
C ASN A 871 -10.45 -21.61 47.93
N ALA A 872 -10.24 -22.16 49.14
CA ALA A 872 -10.17 -21.37 50.36
C ALA A 872 -9.02 -20.35 50.33
N ALA A 873 -7.87 -20.73 49.76
CA ALA A 873 -6.74 -19.81 49.58
C ALA A 873 -7.07 -18.64 48.65
N ILE A 874 -7.80 -18.89 47.55
CA ILE A 874 -8.25 -17.83 46.62
C ILE A 874 -9.32 -16.93 47.28
N GLU A 875 -10.28 -17.52 47.99
CA GLU A 875 -11.35 -16.80 48.68
C GLU A 875 -10.89 -15.90 49.83
N ALA A 876 -9.74 -16.22 50.44
CA ALA A 876 -9.13 -15.38 51.45
C ALA A 876 -8.84 -13.95 50.91
N ILE A 877 -8.69 -13.80 49.60
CA ILE A 877 -8.61 -12.50 48.93
C ILE A 877 -10.03 -12.01 48.62
N SER A 878 -10.60 -11.26 49.57
CA SER A 878 -11.91 -10.62 49.40
C SER A 878 -11.94 -9.63 48.23
N GLU A 879 -13.13 -9.34 47.70
CA GLU A 879 -13.35 -8.32 46.65
C GLU A 879 -12.73 -6.97 47.05
N LYS A 880 -12.89 -6.56 48.31
CA LYS A 880 -12.29 -5.34 48.85
C LYS A 880 -10.76 -5.39 48.87
N ALA A 881 -10.18 -6.48 49.38
CA ALA A 881 -8.72 -6.61 49.43
C ALA A 881 -8.09 -6.61 48.03
N ALA A 882 -8.75 -7.27 47.06
CA ALA A 882 -8.33 -7.25 45.66
C ALA A 882 -8.44 -5.85 45.03
N PHE A 883 -9.51 -5.11 45.33
CA PHE A 883 -9.68 -3.72 44.90
C PHE A 883 -8.57 -2.82 45.42
N GLU A 884 -8.29 -2.85 46.73
CA GLU A 884 -7.29 -1.99 47.37
C GLU A 884 -5.88 -2.25 46.82
N ALA A 885 -5.50 -3.52 46.67
CA ALA A 885 -4.22 -3.90 46.06
C ALA A 885 -4.11 -3.40 44.61
N THR A 886 -5.17 -3.55 43.83
CA THR A 886 -5.19 -3.15 42.42
C THR A 886 -5.13 -1.63 42.27
N ALA A 887 -5.96 -0.90 43.01
CA ALA A 887 -6.02 0.56 42.95
C ALA A 887 -4.66 1.19 43.29
N ALA A 888 -3.95 0.67 44.29
CA ALA A 888 -2.61 1.12 44.64
C ALA A 888 -1.59 0.92 43.50
N ILE A 889 -1.65 -0.21 42.79
CA ILE A 889 -0.78 -0.51 41.64
C ILE A 889 -1.11 0.42 40.47
N VAL A 890 -2.40 0.64 40.17
CA VAL A 890 -2.85 1.56 39.11
C VAL A 890 -2.35 2.97 39.37
N ASP A 891 -2.50 3.48 40.59
CA ASP A 891 -2.02 4.81 40.98
C ASP A 891 -0.50 4.95 40.75
N GLN A 892 0.29 3.91 41.08
CA GLN A 892 1.73 3.91 40.84
C GLN A 892 2.10 3.91 39.35
N ILE A 893 1.39 3.12 38.54
CA ILE A 893 1.63 3.03 37.08
C ILE A 893 1.27 4.35 36.41
N LEU A 894 0.10 4.92 36.72
CA LEU A 894 -0.36 6.17 36.14
C LEU A 894 0.51 7.35 36.57
N LYS A 895 1.00 7.39 37.81
CA LYS A 895 1.97 8.39 38.27
C LYS A 895 3.26 8.37 37.44
N LYS A 896 3.77 7.19 37.10
CA LYS A 896 4.95 7.04 36.21
C LYS A 896 4.64 7.47 34.77
N ALA A 897 3.44 7.18 34.26
CA ALA A 897 3.02 7.61 32.93
C ALA A 897 2.90 9.15 32.84
N MET A 898 2.38 9.80 33.88
CA MET A 898 2.26 11.26 33.94
C MET A 898 3.61 11.98 33.99
N ALA A 899 4.68 11.33 34.47
CA ALA A 899 6.03 11.90 34.40
C ALA A 899 6.56 12.07 32.95
N LEU A 900 5.89 11.43 31.97
CA LEU A 900 6.20 11.52 30.53
C LEU A 900 5.14 12.31 29.76
N ALA A 901 4.29 13.08 30.45
CA ALA A 901 3.21 13.86 29.85
C ALA A 901 3.71 15.06 29.04
N ILE A 902 2.93 15.46 28.04
CA ILE A 902 3.22 16.61 27.18
C ILE A 902 2.43 17.81 27.70
N PRO A 903 3.06 18.98 27.88
CA PRO A 903 2.35 20.21 28.23
C PRO A 903 1.51 20.72 27.05
N ASN A 904 0.28 21.12 27.34
CA ASN A 904 -0.60 21.85 26.44
C ASN A 904 -0.26 23.35 26.44
N PRO A 905 -0.78 24.13 25.46
CA PRO A 905 -0.60 25.58 25.43
C PRO A 905 -1.17 26.30 26.67
N ASP A 906 -2.17 25.70 27.33
CA ASP A 906 -2.76 26.20 28.58
C ASP A 906 -1.96 25.81 29.85
N GLY A 907 -0.82 25.13 29.70
CA GLY A 907 0.03 24.67 30.80
C GLY A 907 -0.40 23.34 31.44
N SER A 908 -1.56 22.78 31.08
CA SER A 908 -1.98 21.46 31.58
C SER A 908 -1.19 20.33 30.90
N ALA A 909 -0.87 19.27 31.62
CA ALA A 909 -0.14 18.12 31.07
C ALA A 909 -1.10 16.98 30.69
N ARG A 910 -0.89 16.40 29.51
CA ARG A 910 -1.63 15.21 29.04
C ARG A 910 -0.70 14.06 28.74
N ALA A 911 -1.08 12.84 29.11
CA ALA A 911 -0.42 11.64 28.60
C ALA A 911 -1.42 10.63 28.02
N PRO A 912 -1.00 9.91 26.98
CA PRO A 912 -1.75 8.75 26.51
C PRO A 912 -1.69 7.61 27.53
N VAL A 913 -2.84 7.01 27.80
CA VAL A 913 -2.99 5.78 28.59
C VAL A 913 -3.50 4.68 27.66
N ASP A 914 -2.64 3.69 27.41
CA ASP A 914 -2.97 2.46 26.68
C ASP A 914 -3.62 1.48 27.67
N LEU A 915 -4.90 1.19 27.46
CA LEU A 915 -5.70 0.33 28.33
C LEU A 915 -5.16 -1.10 28.36
N VAL A 916 -4.63 -1.60 27.24
CA VAL A 916 -4.02 -2.93 27.15
C VAL A 916 -2.74 -2.97 27.98
N ALA A 917 -1.84 -2.01 27.77
CA ALA A 917 -0.58 -1.95 28.53
C ALA A 917 -0.83 -1.77 30.04
N LEU A 918 -1.86 -1.01 30.41
CA LEU A 918 -2.28 -0.84 31.79
C LEU A 918 -2.74 -2.18 32.38
N GLY A 919 -3.63 -2.89 31.68
CA GLY A 919 -4.11 -4.22 32.10
C GLY A 919 -2.98 -5.24 32.26
N GLU A 920 -2.07 -5.33 31.27
CA GLU A 920 -0.91 -6.23 31.30
C GLU A 920 0.00 -5.96 32.51
N ARG A 921 0.34 -4.70 32.77
CA ARG A 921 1.23 -4.30 33.87
C ARG A 921 0.59 -4.50 35.24
N VAL A 922 -0.69 -4.18 35.37
CA VAL A 922 -1.44 -4.35 36.63
C VAL A 922 -1.57 -5.82 36.97
N LEU A 923 -1.98 -6.66 36.01
CA LEU A 923 -2.12 -8.10 36.24
C LEU A 923 -0.78 -8.75 36.57
N ALA A 924 0.29 -8.37 35.87
CA ALA A 924 1.62 -8.89 36.18
C ALA A 924 2.08 -8.49 37.59
N ALA A 925 1.85 -7.24 38.02
CA ALA A 925 2.18 -6.79 39.36
C ALA A 925 1.34 -7.50 40.44
N LEU A 926 0.07 -7.83 40.17
CA LEU A 926 -0.77 -8.63 41.08
C LEU A 926 -0.27 -10.08 41.16
N CYS A 927 0.14 -10.69 40.04
CA CYS A 927 0.78 -12.00 40.05
C CYS A 927 2.10 -11.98 40.84
N THR A 928 2.91 -10.93 40.71
CA THR A 928 4.10 -10.72 41.57
C THR A 928 3.71 -10.66 43.04
N LEU A 929 2.66 -9.89 43.39
CA LEU A 929 2.22 -9.72 44.76
C LEU A 929 1.69 -11.02 45.38
N TRP A 930 0.85 -11.77 44.66
CA TRP A 930 0.14 -12.93 45.20
C TRP A 930 0.90 -14.25 45.03
N ILE A 931 1.67 -14.39 43.96
CA ILE A 931 2.42 -15.62 43.64
C ILE A 931 3.93 -15.43 43.81
N GLY A 932 4.46 -14.28 43.41
CA GLY A 932 5.90 -14.02 43.35
C GLY A 932 6.49 -14.04 41.92
N LEU A 933 5.65 -14.18 40.89
CA LEU A 933 6.04 -14.17 39.48
C LEU A 933 5.17 -13.21 38.64
N PRO A 934 5.75 -12.40 37.74
CA PRO A 934 7.18 -12.12 37.54
C PRO A 934 7.90 -11.68 38.81
N GLU A 935 9.20 -11.96 38.94
CA GLU A 935 9.95 -11.48 40.10
C GLU A 935 10.03 -9.94 40.11
N ALA A 936 10.02 -9.34 41.30
CA ALA A 936 10.26 -7.92 41.45
C ALA A 936 11.70 -7.57 40.97
N PRO A 937 11.93 -6.41 40.34
CA PRO A 937 13.26 -6.04 39.85
C PRO A 937 14.29 -6.05 40.99
N ALA A 938 15.35 -6.86 40.85
CA ALA A 938 16.41 -6.93 41.83
C ALA A 938 17.25 -5.64 41.81
N ALA A 939 17.49 -5.03 42.97
CA ALA A 939 18.39 -3.89 43.14
C ALA A 939 19.89 -4.30 43.17
N ALA A 940 20.20 -5.56 42.89
CA ALA A 940 21.53 -6.14 43.06
C ALA A 940 22.42 -5.96 41.81
N PRO A 941 23.75 -5.79 41.98
CA PRO A 941 24.69 -5.53 40.89
C PRO A 941 24.89 -6.67 39.88
N ASN A 942 24.46 -7.90 40.19
CA ASN A 942 24.44 -9.06 39.28
C ASN A 942 23.09 -9.81 39.40
N PRO A 943 22.04 -9.40 38.68
CA PRO A 943 20.74 -10.04 38.79
C PRO A 943 20.74 -11.43 38.13
N THR A 944 20.22 -12.43 38.83
CA THR A 944 19.87 -13.73 38.24
C THR A 944 18.84 -13.51 37.12
N PRO A 945 18.88 -14.25 35.99
CA PRO A 945 17.87 -14.12 34.96
C PRO A 945 16.46 -14.32 35.54
N PRO A 946 15.50 -13.42 35.22
CA PRO A 946 14.13 -13.55 35.71
C PRO A 946 13.48 -14.81 35.16
N LEU A 947 12.71 -15.51 35.99
CA LEU A 947 11.93 -16.69 35.61
C LEU A 947 10.73 -16.32 34.73
N MET A 948 10.21 -15.11 34.87
CA MET A 948 9.10 -14.59 34.09
C MET A 948 9.23 -13.07 33.95
N VAL A 949 8.71 -12.49 32.88
CA VAL A 949 8.73 -11.03 32.64
C VAL A 949 7.33 -10.49 32.36
N VAL A 950 7.14 -9.19 32.57
CA VAL A 950 5.88 -8.49 32.24
C VAL A 950 5.74 -8.40 30.72
N GLY A 951 4.56 -8.70 30.18
CA GLY A 951 4.25 -8.47 28.76
C GLY A 951 3.04 -9.24 28.23
N GLY A 952 2.58 -8.82 27.05
CA GLY A 952 1.48 -9.43 26.31
C GLY A 952 1.84 -10.70 25.55
N ARG A 953 0.91 -11.15 24.70
CA ARG A 953 1.07 -12.32 23.83
C ARG A 953 2.18 -12.08 22.80
N VAL A 954 3.09 -13.05 22.67
CA VAL A 954 4.18 -13.00 21.68
C VAL A 954 4.33 -14.38 21.02
N PRO A 955 4.54 -14.44 19.70
CA PRO A 955 4.78 -15.72 19.01
C PRO A 955 6.09 -16.41 19.39
N GLY A 956 6.20 -17.72 19.17
CA GLY A 956 7.46 -18.47 19.26
C GLY A 956 7.95 -18.77 20.68
N ASN A 957 7.13 -18.50 21.71
CA ASN A 957 7.41 -18.78 23.13
C ASN A 957 8.73 -18.16 23.64
N PRO A 958 8.79 -16.83 23.79
CA PRO A 958 9.99 -16.17 24.30
C PRO A 958 10.35 -16.68 25.69
N GLN A 959 11.65 -16.92 25.92
CA GLN A 959 12.21 -17.23 27.23
C GLN A 959 12.88 -15.97 27.81
N PRO A 960 12.58 -15.57 29.06
CA PRO A 960 11.61 -16.18 29.96
C PRO A 960 10.13 -15.90 29.56
N PRO A 961 9.16 -16.72 30.01
CA PRO A 961 7.74 -16.53 29.71
C PRO A 961 7.20 -15.16 30.16
N ARG A 962 6.08 -14.73 29.56
CA ARG A 962 5.47 -13.40 29.80
C ARG A 962 4.17 -13.47 30.59
N CYS A 963 3.97 -12.51 31.50
CA CYS A 963 2.74 -12.30 32.27
C CYS A 963 2.05 -10.98 31.87
N PRO A 964 0.75 -10.99 31.48
CA PRO A 964 -0.14 -12.14 31.40
C PRO A 964 -0.01 -12.96 30.09
N GLY A 965 0.84 -12.55 29.14
CA GLY A 965 0.89 -13.06 27.76
C GLY A 965 0.76 -14.57 27.57
N ASN A 966 1.64 -15.36 28.19
CA ASN A 966 1.64 -16.83 28.03
C ASN A 966 0.38 -17.48 28.64
N PHE A 967 -0.19 -16.90 29.70
CA PHE A 967 -1.44 -17.40 30.30
C PHE A 967 -2.63 -17.16 29.38
N LEU A 968 -2.65 -16.01 28.68
CA LEU A 968 -3.69 -15.71 27.70
C LEU A 968 -3.69 -16.74 26.56
N THR A 969 -2.52 -17.13 26.06
CA THR A 969 -2.36 -18.16 25.03
C THR A 969 -2.80 -19.54 25.52
N ALA A 970 -2.34 -19.95 26.71
CA ALA A 970 -2.69 -21.26 27.28
C ALA A 970 -4.20 -21.37 27.60
N SER A 971 -4.81 -20.29 28.11
CA SER A 971 -6.26 -20.19 28.35
C SER A 971 -7.06 -20.40 27.07
N HIS A 972 -6.65 -19.75 25.98
CA HIS A 972 -7.31 -19.91 24.68
C HIS A 972 -7.30 -21.38 24.21
N TYR A 973 -6.15 -22.05 24.28
CA TYR A 973 -6.04 -23.48 23.94
C TYR A 973 -6.93 -24.38 24.80
N ILE A 974 -6.94 -24.17 26.12
CA ILE A 974 -7.64 -25.06 27.04
C ILE A 974 -9.16 -24.90 26.92
N PHE A 975 -9.66 -23.66 26.90
CA PHE A 975 -11.10 -23.40 27.05
C PHE A 975 -11.89 -23.30 25.74
N THR A 976 -11.23 -23.11 24.59
CA THR A 976 -11.90 -23.08 23.29
C THR A 976 -12.38 -24.49 22.92
N PRO A 977 -13.63 -24.70 22.43
CA PRO A 977 -14.11 -26.04 22.08
C PRO A 977 -13.20 -26.77 21.10
N HIS A 978 -12.86 -26.13 19.97
CA HIS A 978 -11.99 -26.71 18.94
C HIS A 978 -10.93 -25.68 18.50
N PRO A 979 -9.83 -25.51 19.25
CA PRO A 979 -8.76 -24.58 18.90
C PRO A 979 -8.10 -24.98 17.57
N THR A 980 -7.60 -24.00 16.82
CA THR A 980 -6.82 -24.29 15.61
C THR A 980 -5.52 -25.01 15.96
N PRO A 981 -4.89 -25.74 15.02
CA PRO A 981 -3.61 -26.42 15.26
C PRO A 981 -2.53 -25.48 15.82
N ASP A 982 -2.43 -24.26 15.29
CA ASP A 982 -1.47 -23.25 15.72
C ASP A 982 -1.76 -22.74 17.14
N THR A 983 -3.03 -22.45 17.45
CA THR A 983 -3.44 -22.08 18.81
C THR A 983 -3.13 -23.21 19.80
N ALA A 984 -3.36 -24.46 19.40
CA ALA A 984 -3.10 -25.63 20.24
C ALA A 984 -1.61 -25.80 20.51
N GLU A 985 -0.77 -25.69 19.49
CA GLU A 985 0.67 -25.79 19.64
C GLU A 985 1.24 -24.64 20.49
N ALA A 986 0.84 -23.41 20.20
CA ALA A 986 1.24 -22.25 21.00
C ALA A 986 0.82 -22.40 22.46
N GLY A 987 -0.40 -22.89 22.73
CA GLY A 987 -0.90 -23.14 24.08
C GLY A 987 -0.12 -24.20 24.85
N ARG A 988 0.28 -25.30 24.21
CA ARG A 988 1.14 -26.33 24.81
C ARG A 988 2.50 -25.78 25.17
N VAL A 989 3.17 -25.17 24.19
CA VAL A 989 4.55 -24.69 24.33
C VAL A 989 4.63 -23.53 25.33
N GLN A 990 3.74 -22.54 25.22
CA GLN A 990 3.76 -21.35 26.09
C GLN A 990 3.29 -21.65 27.52
N GLY A 991 2.31 -22.54 27.69
CA GLY A 991 1.87 -22.96 29.02
C GLY A 991 2.91 -23.85 29.72
N ARG A 992 3.66 -24.68 28.97
CA ARG A 992 4.75 -25.46 29.56
C ARG A 992 5.86 -24.57 30.14
N ALA A 993 6.20 -23.48 29.44
CA ALA A 993 7.16 -22.50 29.94
C ALA A 993 6.68 -21.83 31.24
N VAL A 994 5.38 -21.55 31.35
CA VAL A 994 4.78 -21.02 32.59
C VAL A 994 4.94 -22.03 33.74
N LEU A 995 4.61 -23.30 33.52
CA LEU A 995 4.76 -24.34 34.56
C LEU A 995 6.22 -24.45 35.01
N GLN A 996 7.17 -24.44 34.08
CA GLN A 996 8.60 -24.47 34.38
C GLN A 996 9.04 -23.27 35.23
N ALA A 997 8.53 -22.06 34.94
CA ALA A 997 8.81 -20.88 35.75
C ALA A 997 8.26 -21.01 37.19
N VAL A 998 7.06 -21.57 37.35
CA VAL A 998 6.46 -21.84 38.67
C VAL A 998 7.26 -22.92 39.44
N GLN A 999 7.63 -24.02 38.79
CA GLN A 999 8.47 -25.06 39.39
C GLN A 999 9.84 -24.51 39.82
N ALA A 1000 10.46 -23.67 38.98
CA ALA A 1000 11.72 -23.03 39.30
C ALA A 1000 11.59 -22.03 40.47
N LEU A 1001 10.47 -21.30 40.57
CA LEU A 1001 10.19 -20.44 41.72
C LEU A 1001 10.11 -21.27 43.01
N LEU A 1002 9.37 -22.39 42.99
CA LEU A 1002 9.23 -23.28 44.14
C LEU A 1002 10.56 -23.91 44.55
N ALA A 1003 11.44 -24.20 43.59
CA ALA A 1003 12.77 -24.76 43.83
C ALA A 1003 13.79 -23.74 44.37
N ARG A 1004 13.66 -22.44 44.03
CA ARG A 1004 14.66 -21.41 44.39
C ARG A 1004 14.79 -21.14 45.88
N GLY A 1005 13.83 -21.54 46.73
CA GLY A 1005 13.90 -21.41 48.19
C GLY A 1005 13.87 -19.97 48.74
N THR A 1006 14.28 -18.95 47.96
CA THR A 1006 14.09 -17.50 48.14
C THR A 1006 14.38 -16.78 46.79
N PRO A 1007 13.68 -15.67 46.43
CA PRO A 1007 12.85 -14.82 47.29
C PRO A 1007 11.46 -15.40 47.57
N ALA A 1008 10.81 -14.86 48.61
CA ALA A 1008 9.58 -15.37 49.21
C ALA A 1008 8.43 -15.55 48.19
N LEU A 1009 7.78 -16.72 48.21
CA LEU A 1009 6.49 -16.95 47.57
C LEU A 1009 5.50 -15.87 48.03
N GLY A 1010 4.66 -15.39 47.11
CA GLY A 1010 3.57 -14.50 47.47
C GLY A 1010 2.55 -15.19 48.40
N PRO A 1011 1.72 -14.42 49.14
CA PRO A 1011 0.84 -14.98 50.17
C PRO A 1011 -0.14 -16.05 49.65
N LEU A 1012 -0.65 -15.91 48.43
CA LEU A 1012 -1.57 -16.87 47.83
C LEU A 1012 -0.85 -18.18 47.48
N ALA A 1013 0.32 -18.11 46.84
CA ALA A 1013 1.14 -19.29 46.56
C ALA A 1013 1.58 -20.00 47.84
N GLN A 1014 1.91 -19.23 48.89
CA GLN A 1014 2.25 -19.77 50.21
C GLN A 1014 1.08 -20.53 50.84
N ALA A 1015 -0.13 -19.94 50.80
CA ALA A 1015 -1.33 -20.56 51.35
C ALA A 1015 -1.70 -21.86 50.61
N ILE A 1016 -1.59 -21.88 49.28
CA ILE A 1016 -1.79 -23.10 48.46
C ILE A 1016 -0.77 -24.17 48.84
N ARG A 1017 0.51 -23.80 48.95
CA ARG A 1017 1.58 -24.73 49.33
C ARG A 1017 1.34 -25.36 50.70
N GLN A 1018 1.04 -24.54 51.70
CA GLN A 1018 0.80 -25.00 53.07
C GLN A 1018 -0.45 -25.86 53.15
N GLY A 1019 -1.56 -25.39 52.58
CA GLY A 1019 -2.81 -26.12 52.65
C GLY A 1019 -2.75 -27.49 51.99
N LEU A 1020 -2.03 -27.64 50.87
CA LEU A 1020 -1.91 -28.93 50.15
C LEU A 1020 -0.97 -29.93 50.85
N GLN A 1021 -0.07 -29.48 51.72
CA GLN A 1021 0.83 -30.37 52.48
C GLN A 1021 0.06 -31.28 53.45
N ASP A 1022 -1.08 -30.81 53.94
CA ASP A 1022 -1.87 -31.47 54.98
C ASP A 1022 -3.09 -32.25 54.44
N VAL A 1023 -3.23 -32.38 53.10
CA VAL A 1023 -4.39 -33.05 52.48
C VAL A 1023 -4.21 -34.56 52.40
N GLU A 1024 -5.08 -35.30 53.09
CA GLU A 1024 -5.21 -36.75 52.92
C GLU A 1024 -5.64 -37.09 51.49
N GLY A 1025 -4.85 -37.91 50.80
CA GLY A 1025 -5.11 -38.33 49.41
C GLY A 1025 -4.15 -37.78 48.35
N ILE A 1026 -3.18 -36.95 48.74
CA ILE A 1026 -2.05 -36.55 47.88
C ILE A 1026 -0.81 -37.33 48.30
N HIS A 1027 -0.22 -38.11 47.38
CA HIS A 1027 0.99 -38.86 47.68
C HIS A 1027 2.20 -37.92 47.82
N PRO A 1028 3.12 -38.13 48.79
CA PRO A 1028 4.26 -37.23 49.02
C PRO A 1028 5.15 -36.98 47.80
N ASN A 1029 5.30 -37.98 46.91
CA ASN A 1029 6.09 -37.85 45.68
C ASN A 1029 5.40 -36.96 44.63
N ASP A 1030 4.08 -36.85 44.66
CA ASP A 1030 3.30 -36.07 43.69
C ASP A 1030 3.05 -34.64 44.20
N LEU A 1031 3.23 -34.42 45.50
CA LEU A 1031 2.94 -33.15 46.17
C LEU A 1031 3.63 -31.92 45.53
N PRO A 1032 4.93 -31.96 45.14
CA PRO A 1032 5.58 -30.82 44.49
C PRO A 1032 4.90 -30.44 43.16
N ASP A 1033 4.53 -31.43 42.35
CA ASP A 1033 3.84 -31.22 41.08
C ASP A 1033 2.40 -30.77 41.29
N VAL A 1034 1.68 -31.31 42.28
CA VAL A 1034 0.32 -30.84 42.62
C VAL A 1034 0.32 -29.38 43.08
N ILE A 1035 1.31 -28.96 43.86
CA ILE A 1035 1.47 -27.55 44.27
C ILE A 1035 1.76 -26.67 43.05
N ALA A 1036 2.73 -27.07 42.20
CA ALA A 1036 3.08 -26.30 41.00
C ALA A 1036 1.90 -26.19 40.03
N ASN A 1037 1.23 -27.30 39.73
CA ASN A 1037 0.06 -27.35 38.85
C ASN A 1037 -1.10 -26.53 39.42
N SER A 1038 -1.32 -26.54 40.74
CA SER A 1038 -2.37 -25.73 41.38
C SER A 1038 -2.10 -24.23 41.25
N ILE A 1039 -0.85 -23.78 41.49
CA ILE A 1039 -0.45 -22.38 41.29
C ILE A 1039 -0.59 -21.98 39.82
N SER A 1040 -0.15 -22.83 38.89
CA SER A 1040 -0.34 -22.61 37.45
C SER A 1040 -1.82 -22.57 37.06
N GLY A 1041 -2.68 -23.38 37.69
CA GLY A 1041 -4.13 -23.35 37.52
C GLY A 1041 -4.78 -22.04 37.98
N VAL A 1042 -4.33 -21.48 39.12
CA VAL A 1042 -4.76 -20.14 39.56
C VAL A 1042 -4.36 -19.07 38.55
N LEU A 1043 -3.11 -19.12 38.07
CA LEU A 1043 -2.62 -18.21 37.05
C LEU A 1043 -3.27 -18.41 35.66
N LEU A 1044 -3.89 -19.57 35.41
CA LEU A 1044 -4.71 -19.81 34.23
C LEU A 1044 -6.09 -19.15 34.36
N GLY A 1045 -6.71 -19.27 35.53
CA GLY A 1045 -8.07 -18.80 35.78
C GLY A 1045 -8.19 -17.29 36.02
N PHE A 1046 -7.17 -16.65 36.61
CA PHE A 1046 -7.24 -15.25 37.03
C PHE A 1046 -6.92 -14.21 35.92
N PRO A 1047 -5.66 -14.08 35.44
CA PRO A 1047 -5.30 -13.01 34.51
C PRO A 1047 -6.11 -13.00 33.20
N PRO A 1048 -6.33 -14.13 32.50
CA PRO A 1048 -7.09 -14.11 31.24
C PRO A 1048 -8.53 -13.64 31.38
N THR A 1049 -9.23 -14.11 32.41
CA THR A 1049 -10.63 -13.78 32.67
C THR A 1049 -10.78 -12.29 33.03
N VAL A 1050 -9.91 -11.77 33.90
CA VAL A 1050 -9.94 -10.36 34.31
C VAL A 1050 -9.56 -9.45 33.14
N TYR A 1051 -8.50 -9.81 32.41
CA TYR A 1051 -8.01 -9.05 31.26
C TYR A 1051 -9.08 -8.89 30.18
N GLY A 1052 -9.72 -9.99 29.77
CA GLY A 1052 -10.75 -9.98 28.73
C GLY A 1052 -11.98 -9.17 29.12
N ASN A 1053 -12.49 -9.35 30.35
CA ASN A 1053 -13.68 -8.62 30.82
C ASN A 1053 -13.39 -7.12 31.01
N TYR A 1054 -12.22 -6.75 31.53
CA TYR A 1054 -11.82 -5.34 31.67
C TYR A 1054 -11.79 -4.61 30.31
N LEU A 1055 -11.11 -5.19 29.31
CA LEU A 1055 -11.01 -4.55 27.99
C LEU A 1055 -12.38 -4.42 27.31
N ARG A 1056 -13.20 -5.48 27.34
CA ARG A 1056 -14.57 -5.45 26.77
C ARG A 1056 -15.46 -4.42 27.47
N THR A 1057 -15.32 -4.26 28.78
CA THR A 1057 -16.06 -3.25 29.55
C THR A 1057 -15.68 -1.84 29.11
N MET A 1058 -14.38 -1.55 29.07
CA MET A 1058 -13.88 -0.24 28.68
C MET A 1058 -14.21 0.11 27.21
N GLU A 1059 -14.09 -0.87 26.31
CA GLU A 1059 -14.47 -0.72 24.90
C GLU A 1059 -15.95 -0.36 24.77
N THR A 1060 -16.82 -1.09 25.47
CA THR A 1060 -18.28 -0.88 25.42
C THR A 1060 -18.66 0.50 25.94
N TRP A 1061 -18.17 0.90 27.11
CA TRP A 1061 -18.48 2.22 27.69
C TRP A 1061 -17.92 3.39 26.89
N THR A 1062 -16.80 3.18 26.18
CA THR A 1062 -16.25 4.18 25.26
C THR A 1062 -17.12 4.31 24.02
N ARG A 1063 -17.53 3.18 23.42
CA ARG A 1063 -18.39 3.12 22.23
C ARG A 1063 -19.78 3.71 22.50
N GLU A 1064 -20.38 3.37 23.63
CA GLU A 1064 -21.71 3.85 24.05
C GLU A 1064 -21.69 5.26 24.64
N LYS A 1065 -20.49 5.86 24.79
CA LYS A 1065 -20.28 7.19 25.39
C LYS A 1065 -20.72 7.30 26.85
N SER A 1066 -20.89 6.18 27.56
CA SER A 1066 -21.28 6.15 28.98
C SER A 1066 -20.09 6.30 29.94
N LEU A 1067 -18.85 6.25 29.45
CA LEU A 1067 -17.64 6.33 30.29
C LEU A 1067 -17.66 7.52 31.27
N TRP A 1068 -18.09 8.70 30.82
CA TRP A 1068 -18.15 9.90 31.67
C TRP A 1068 -19.30 9.88 32.66
N GLU A 1069 -20.41 9.20 32.35
CA GLU A 1069 -21.51 9.00 33.29
C GLU A 1069 -21.02 8.16 34.48
N HIS A 1070 -20.26 7.08 34.19
CA HIS A 1070 -19.63 6.26 35.23
C HIS A 1070 -18.56 7.02 36.01
N GLN A 1071 -17.72 7.82 35.34
CA GLN A 1071 -16.73 8.68 36.00
C GLN A 1071 -17.41 9.70 36.93
N ARG A 1072 -18.50 10.32 36.48
CA ARG A 1072 -19.25 11.31 37.26
C ARG A 1072 -19.93 10.64 38.45
N SER A 1073 -20.57 9.50 38.26
CA SER A 1073 -21.20 8.72 39.34
C SER A 1073 -20.19 8.35 40.43
N LEU A 1074 -18.96 7.97 40.05
CA LEU A 1074 -17.89 7.67 41.00
C LEU A 1074 -17.46 8.92 41.77
N ALA A 1075 -17.29 10.05 41.08
CA ALA A 1075 -16.92 11.32 41.69
C ALA A 1075 -17.97 11.85 42.68
N ASP A 1076 -19.26 11.75 42.33
CA ASP A 1076 -20.38 12.18 43.19
C ASP A 1076 -20.49 11.33 44.46
N LEU A 1077 -20.30 10.00 44.35
CA LEU A 1077 -20.23 9.12 45.51
C LEU A 1077 -19.02 9.40 46.39
N LYS A 1078 -17.86 9.74 45.81
CA LYS A 1078 -16.66 10.12 46.57
C LYS A 1078 -16.88 11.42 47.36
N ALA A 1079 -17.62 12.38 46.80
CA ALA A 1079 -17.98 13.62 47.49
C ALA A 1079 -18.90 13.37 48.71
N SER A 1080 -19.60 12.24 48.77
CA SER A 1080 -20.45 11.87 49.92
C SER A 1080 -19.68 11.34 51.15
N GLY A 1081 -18.34 11.24 51.07
CA GLY A 1081 -17.49 10.80 52.19
C GLY A 1081 -17.41 9.29 52.40
N LEU A 1082 -17.94 8.48 51.48
CA LEU A 1082 -17.81 7.02 51.50
C LEU A 1082 -16.36 6.59 51.24
N GLU A 1083 -15.99 5.41 51.75
CA GLU A 1083 -14.69 4.79 51.51
C GLU A 1083 -14.51 4.45 50.01
N ARG A 1084 -13.26 4.44 49.51
CA ARG A 1084 -12.93 4.35 48.08
C ARG A 1084 -13.53 3.09 47.43
N TYR A 1085 -13.43 1.94 48.08
CA TYR A 1085 -14.03 0.70 47.61
C TYR A 1085 -15.56 0.78 47.54
N GLU A 1086 -16.22 1.32 48.57
CA GLU A 1086 -17.68 1.47 48.58
C GLU A 1086 -18.19 2.43 47.50
N CYS A 1087 -17.43 3.49 47.20
CA CYS A 1087 -17.72 4.38 46.06
C CYS A 1087 -17.67 3.61 44.74
N ALA A 1088 -16.57 2.90 44.48
CA ALA A 1088 -16.39 2.14 43.25
C ALA A 1088 -17.42 1.02 43.10
N ARG A 1089 -17.69 0.27 44.17
CA ARG A 1089 -18.66 -0.82 44.19
C ARG A 1089 -20.07 -0.33 43.86
N ARG A 1090 -20.50 0.81 44.41
CA ARG A 1090 -21.83 1.37 44.14
C ARG A 1090 -21.93 2.03 42.76
N ALA A 1091 -20.88 2.73 42.33
CA ALA A 1091 -20.87 3.47 41.06
C ALA A 1091 -20.69 2.56 39.83
N LEU A 1092 -19.78 1.58 39.91
CA LEU A 1092 -19.24 0.89 38.74
C LEU A 1092 -19.69 -0.57 38.65
N ARG A 1093 -19.84 -1.29 39.77
CA ARG A 1093 -20.11 -2.73 39.75
C ARG A 1093 -21.40 -3.12 39.01
N PRO A 1094 -22.56 -2.45 39.21
CA PRO A 1094 -23.79 -2.81 38.50
C PRO A 1094 -23.65 -2.67 36.98
N ALA A 1095 -23.10 -1.54 36.52
CA ALA A 1095 -22.87 -1.29 35.10
C ALA A 1095 -21.84 -2.27 34.52
N MET A 1096 -20.77 -2.58 35.26
CA MET A 1096 -19.74 -3.52 34.83
C MET A 1096 -20.31 -4.93 34.68
N MET A 1097 -21.12 -5.40 35.64
CA MET A 1097 -21.78 -6.71 35.56
C MET A 1097 -22.78 -6.77 34.41
N GLN A 1098 -23.54 -5.70 34.17
CA GLN A 1098 -24.45 -5.60 33.03
C GLN A 1098 -23.71 -5.71 31.70
N THR A 1099 -22.56 -5.03 31.54
CA THR A 1099 -21.73 -5.14 30.34
C THR A 1099 -21.15 -6.54 30.18
N MET A 1100 -20.62 -7.12 31.26
CA MET A 1100 -20.07 -8.48 31.24
C MET A 1100 -21.12 -9.52 30.87
N ARG A 1101 -22.38 -9.34 31.31
CA ARG A 1101 -23.49 -10.25 30.99
C ARG A 1101 -23.76 -10.34 29.48
N GLN A 1102 -23.59 -9.24 28.76
CA GLN A 1102 -23.81 -9.20 27.32
C GLN A 1102 -22.70 -9.92 26.54
N ARG A 1103 -21.45 -9.86 27.02
CA ARG A 1103 -20.27 -10.44 26.37
C ARG A 1103 -19.32 -11.10 27.38
N PRO A 1104 -19.73 -12.17 28.07
CA PRO A 1104 -18.95 -12.80 29.13
C PRO A 1104 -17.66 -13.40 28.56
N VAL A 1105 -16.63 -13.54 29.40
CA VAL A 1105 -15.38 -14.22 29.03
C VAL A 1105 -15.19 -15.44 29.93
N PRO A 1106 -15.24 -16.67 29.37
CA PRO A 1106 -15.52 -17.02 27.98
C PRO A 1106 -17.03 -16.95 27.63
N GLU A 1107 -17.35 -16.79 26.34
CA GLU A 1107 -18.75 -16.81 25.86
C GLU A 1107 -19.34 -18.22 25.78
N GLN A 1108 -18.47 -19.23 25.72
CA GLN A 1108 -18.81 -20.64 25.61
C GLN A 1108 -17.91 -21.48 26.54
N LEU A 1109 -18.47 -22.57 27.04
CA LEU A 1109 -17.74 -23.66 27.72
C LEU A 1109 -18.00 -24.97 26.99
N TRP A 1110 -17.29 -26.04 27.34
CA TRP A 1110 -17.55 -27.36 26.79
C TRP A 1110 -17.30 -28.49 27.81
N ARG A 1111 -17.96 -29.63 27.59
CA ARG A 1111 -17.82 -30.86 28.39
C ARG A 1111 -17.70 -32.08 27.48
N CYS A 1112 -17.10 -33.15 27.98
CA CYS A 1112 -17.10 -34.46 27.34
C CYS A 1112 -18.31 -35.28 27.82
N PRO A 1113 -19.07 -35.95 26.95
CA PRO A 1113 -20.09 -36.89 27.39
C PRO A 1113 -19.48 -38.12 28.07
N VAL A 1114 -20.20 -38.68 29.04
CA VAL A 1114 -19.86 -39.92 29.72
C VAL A 1114 -20.83 -41.01 29.30
N HIS A 1115 -20.32 -42.06 28.65
CA HIS A 1115 -21.10 -43.22 28.22
C HIS A 1115 -20.64 -44.45 28.99
N HIS A 1116 -21.57 -45.11 29.71
CA HIS A 1116 -21.28 -46.29 30.53
C HIS A 1116 -20.09 -46.09 31.50
N GLY A 1117 -19.99 -44.89 32.11
CA GLY A 1117 -18.91 -44.53 33.02
C GLY A 1117 -17.56 -44.22 32.35
N ARG A 1118 -17.50 -44.13 31.02
CA ARG A 1118 -16.30 -43.75 30.26
C ARG A 1118 -16.47 -42.38 29.60
N VAL A 1119 -15.48 -41.51 29.76
CA VAL A 1119 -15.43 -40.21 29.09
C VAL A 1119 -15.15 -40.43 27.60
N VAL A 1120 -15.93 -39.79 26.73
CA VAL A 1120 -15.80 -39.91 25.27
C VAL A 1120 -15.27 -38.61 24.68
N GLY A 1121 -14.31 -38.70 23.75
CA GLY A 1121 -13.70 -37.54 23.07
C GLY A 1121 -12.89 -36.64 24.01
N ALA A 1122 -12.20 -37.23 24.99
CA ALA A 1122 -11.47 -36.48 26.01
C ALA A 1122 -10.16 -35.87 25.47
N ARG A 1123 -9.48 -36.53 24.51
CA ARG A 1123 -8.30 -35.96 23.85
C ARG A 1123 -8.61 -35.45 22.46
N ASP A 1124 -7.87 -34.43 22.03
CA ASP A 1124 -7.97 -33.90 20.67
C ASP A 1124 -7.57 -34.98 19.65
N GLY A 1125 -8.38 -35.18 18.63
CA GLY A 1125 -8.20 -36.20 17.60
C GLY A 1125 -8.68 -37.61 17.96
N GLU A 1126 -9.24 -37.83 19.16
CA GLU A 1126 -9.83 -39.13 19.53
C GLU A 1126 -11.24 -39.33 18.92
N PRO A 1127 -11.60 -40.57 18.55
CA PRO A 1127 -12.98 -40.90 18.19
C PRO A 1127 -13.97 -40.47 19.29
N GLY A 1128 -15.02 -39.75 18.91
CA GLY A 1128 -15.99 -39.19 19.85
C GLY A 1128 -15.77 -37.71 20.19
N GLU A 1129 -14.69 -37.06 19.70
CA GLU A 1129 -14.52 -35.60 19.80
C GLU A 1129 -15.72 -34.84 19.22
N GLU A 1130 -16.34 -35.38 18.17
CA GLU A 1130 -17.55 -34.81 17.56
C GLU A 1130 -18.76 -34.80 18.49
N GLN A 1131 -18.70 -35.52 19.62
CA GLN A 1131 -19.78 -35.61 20.61
C GLN A 1131 -19.63 -34.60 21.77
N ARG A 1132 -18.62 -33.71 21.73
CA ARG A 1132 -18.45 -32.64 22.72
C ARG A 1132 -19.75 -31.87 22.96
N VAL A 1133 -20.01 -31.48 24.20
CA VAL A 1133 -21.19 -30.71 24.59
C VAL A 1133 -20.75 -29.26 24.77
N VAL A 1134 -21.16 -28.36 23.87
CA VAL A 1134 -20.79 -26.95 23.87
C VAL A 1134 -21.90 -26.13 24.53
N LEU A 1135 -21.54 -25.41 25.59
CA LEU A 1135 -22.44 -24.63 26.44
C LEU A 1135 -22.36 -23.15 26.07
N GLY A 1136 -23.43 -22.57 25.55
CA GLY A 1136 -23.50 -21.14 25.24
C GLY A 1136 -23.79 -20.32 26.49
N ILE A 1137 -22.74 -19.85 27.19
CA ILE A 1137 -22.87 -19.02 28.41
C ILE A 1137 -23.51 -17.68 28.07
N ALA A 1138 -23.04 -17.01 27.01
CA ALA A 1138 -23.64 -15.77 26.53
C ALA A 1138 -25.12 -15.98 26.13
N SER A 1139 -25.42 -17.11 25.48
CA SER A 1139 -26.80 -17.49 25.13
C SER A 1139 -27.68 -17.67 26.37
N ALA A 1140 -27.18 -18.35 27.41
CA ALA A 1140 -27.92 -18.59 28.65
C ALA A 1140 -28.23 -17.29 29.40
N LEU A 1141 -27.31 -16.32 29.40
CA LEU A 1141 -27.44 -15.05 30.10
C LEU A 1141 -28.40 -14.06 29.42
N THR A 1142 -28.85 -14.34 28.19
CA THR A 1142 -29.94 -13.59 27.55
C THR A 1142 -31.27 -13.74 28.28
N ASP A 1143 -31.44 -14.80 29.09
CA ASP A 1143 -32.58 -14.94 30.00
C ASP A 1143 -32.42 -13.95 31.16
N PRO A 1144 -33.34 -12.99 31.36
CA PRO A 1144 -33.27 -12.02 32.46
C PRO A 1144 -33.24 -12.66 33.85
N ALA A 1145 -33.75 -13.89 34.00
CA ALA A 1145 -33.74 -14.62 35.27
C ALA A 1145 -32.41 -15.33 35.58
N ALA A 1146 -31.47 -15.39 34.63
CA ALA A 1146 -30.17 -16.00 34.89
C ALA A 1146 -29.38 -15.15 35.90
N PRO A 1147 -28.85 -15.71 37.00
CA PRO A 1147 -28.02 -14.95 37.93
C PRO A 1147 -26.64 -14.68 37.34
N ASP A 1148 -26.00 -13.56 37.74
CA ASP A 1148 -24.71 -13.11 37.20
C ASP A 1148 -23.58 -14.09 37.50
N GLU A 1149 -23.70 -14.88 38.58
CA GLU A 1149 -22.78 -15.95 38.96
C GLU A 1149 -22.61 -17.02 37.86
N MET A 1150 -23.59 -17.18 36.96
CA MET A 1150 -23.46 -18.08 35.82
C MET A 1150 -22.37 -17.66 34.83
N MET A 1151 -21.98 -16.37 34.77
CA MET A 1151 -20.79 -15.93 34.02
C MET A 1151 -19.50 -16.60 34.51
N PHE A 1152 -19.51 -17.08 35.75
CA PHE A 1152 -18.38 -17.68 36.45
C PHE A 1152 -18.58 -19.18 36.68
N GLY A 1153 -19.45 -19.81 35.89
CA GLY A 1153 -19.74 -21.24 35.96
C GLY A 1153 -20.80 -21.63 36.99
N GLY A 1154 -21.26 -20.70 37.83
CA GLY A 1154 -22.25 -20.94 38.89
C GLY A 1154 -21.86 -20.29 40.21
N SER A 1155 -22.48 -20.73 41.30
CA SER A 1155 -22.15 -20.31 42.65
C SER A 1155 -21.49 -21.46 43.43
N ARG A 1156 -20.67 -21.11 44.42
CA ARG A 1156 -20.12 -22.06 45.40
C ARG A 1156 -20.88 -22.06 46.72
N ASP A 1157 -21.85 -21.17 46.90
CA ASP A 1157 -22.78 -21.28 48.02
C ASP A 1157 -23.61 -22.56 47.83
N PRO A 1158 -23.50 -23.56 48.72
CA PRO A 1158 -24.26 -24.81 48.61
C PRO A 1158 -25.78 -24.60 48.63
N HIS A 1159 -26.24 -23.45 49.15
CA HIS A 1159 -27.66 -23.09 49.20
C HIS A 1159 -28.12 -22.34 47.94
N SER A 1160 -27.21 -21.98 47.04
CA SER A 1160 -27.55 -21.29 45.79
C SER A 1160 -28.22 -22.25 44.80
N ARG A 1161 -29.23 -21.75 44.08
CA ARG A 1161 -29.91 -22.50 43.01
C ARG A 1161 -29.01 -22.79 41.81
N VAL A 1162 -27.92 -22.03 41.68
CA VAL A 1162 -26.89 -22.22 40.65
C VAL A 1162 -25.60 -22.80 41.24
N ALA A 1163 -25.68 -23.52 42.36
CA ALA A 1163 -24.53 -24.22 42.93
C ALA A 1163 -23.96 -25.24 41.93
N THR A 1164 -22.64 -25.21 41.70
CA THR A 1164 -21.92 -26.13 40.82
C THR A 1164 -20.52 -26.42 41.36
N ASP A 1165 -20.03 -27.65 41.19
CA ASP A 1165 -18.72 -28.08 41.72
C ASP A 1165 -17.56 -27.26 41.15
N HIS A 1166 -17.64 -26.84 39.88
CA HIS A 1166 -16.60 -26.07 39.18
C HIS A 1166 -16.86 -24.56 39.12
N ALA A 1167 -17.71 -24.02 39.99
CA ALA A 1167 -17.92 -22.56 40.05
C ALA A 1167 -16.60 -21.84 40.40
N CYS A 1168 -16.29 -20.77 39.68
CA CYS A 1168 -14.99 -20.10 39.78
C CYS A 1168 -14.74 -19.56 41.19
N PRO A 1169 -13.63 -19.95 41.86
CA PRO A 1169 -13.36 -19.48 43.20
C PRO A 1169 -12.92 -18.02 43.28
N GLY A 1170 -12.52 -17.44 42.14
CA GLY A 1170 -12.04 -16.08 42.01
C GLY A 1170 -13.10 -15.04 41.73
N TYR A 1171 -14.41 -15.34 41.84
CA TYR A 1171 -15.49 -14.37 41.54
C TYR A 1171 -15.29 -13.01 42.25
N GLY A 1172 -15.11 -13.04 43.58
CA GLY A 1172 -14.89 -11.83 44.37
C GLY A 1172 -13.55 -11.15 44.05
N MET A 1173 -12.47 -11.93 44.02
CA MET A 1173 -11.12 -11.44 43.71
C MET A 1173 -11.08 -10.75 42.34
N GLY A 1174 -11.55 -11.41 41.28
CA GLY A 1174 -11.57 -10.87 39.92
C GLY A 1174 -12.43 -9.62 39.79
N THR A 1175 -13.62 -9.61 40.40
CA THR A 1175 -14.49 -8.43 40.45
C THR A 1175 -13.79 -7.25 41.12
N GLY A 1176 -13.12 -7.48 42.25
CA GLY A 1176 -12.35 -6.46 42.97
C GLY A 1176 -11.21 -5.89 42.12
N VAL A 1177 -10.47 -6.74 41.40
CA VAL A 1177 -9.41 -6.30 40.48
C VAL A 1177 -9.97 -5.44 39.35
N MET A 1178 -11.05 -5.85 38.68
CA MET A 1178 -11.65 -5.04 37.61
C MET A 1178 -12.16 -3.70 38.13
N LEU A 1179 -12.81 -3.67 39.30
CA LEU A 1179 -13.22 -2.43 39.94
C LEU A 1179 -12.02 -1.52 40.26
N GLY A 1180 -10.92 -2.08 40.79
CA GLY A 1180 -9.71 -1.31 41.13
C GLY A 1180 -9.01 -0.74 39.89
N LEU A 1181 -8.95 -1.52 38.81
CA LEU A 1181 -8.47 -1.09 37.48
C LEU A 1181 -9.25 0.12 36.97
N ILE A 1182 -10.57 -0.02 36.89
CA ILE A 1182 -11.45 1.01 36.33
C ILE A 1182 -11.50 2.23 37.25
N ALA A 1183 -11.71 2.06 38.55
CA ALA A 1183 -11.79 3.18 39.48
C ALA A 1183 -10.48 3.97 39.53
N GLY A 1184 -9.32 3.30 39.64
CA GLY A 1184 -8.02 3.97 39.65
C GLY A 1184 -7.77 4.79 38.38
N LEU A 1185 -8.19 4.28 37.22
CA LEU A 1185 -8.12 5.01 35.95
C LEU A 1185 -9.06 6.22 35.91
N LEU A 1186 -10.33 6.05 36.32
CA LEU A 1186 -11.34 7.11 36.33
C LEU A 1186 -11.00 8.22 37.35
N GLU A 1187 -10.30 7.90 38.43
CA GLU A 1187 -9.91 8.87 39.47
C GLU A 1187 -8.63 9.64 39.15
N ALA A 1188 -7.81 9.15 38.21
CA ALA A 1188 -6.51 9.76 37.90
C ALA A 1188 -6.61 11.16 37.27
N GLY A 1189 -7.77 11.50 36.69
CA GLY A 1189 -8.02 12.79 36.08
C GLY A 1189 -9.10 12.73 35.00
N THR A 1190 -9.15 13.75 34.15
CA THR A 1190 -10.14 13.81 33.06
C THR A 1190 -9.67 12.93 31.92
N LEU A 1191 -10.48 11.92 31.58
CA LEU A 1191 -10.23 11.02 30.47
C LEU A 1191 -10.93 11.53 29.21
N ARG A 1192 -10.25 11.38 28.07
CA ARG A 1192 -10.83 11.63 26.75
C ARG A 1192 -10.56 10.43 25.84
N PRO A 1193 -11.59 9.80 25.28
CA PRO A 1193 -11.43 8.85 24.19
C PRO A 1193 -10.61 9.47 23.07
N THR A 1194 -9.78 8.64 22.46
CA THR A 1194 -9.15 8.95 21.18
C THR A 1194 -9.98 8.30 20.07
N GLY A 1195 -9.48 8.30 18.83
CA GLY A 1195 -10.06 7.45 17.78
C GLY A 1195 -9.91 5.95 18.09
N SER A 1196 -9.01 5.59 19.01
CA SER A 1196 -8.78 4.20 19.42
C SER A 1196 -9.75 3.78 20.52
N PRO A 1197 -10.33 2.57 20.45
CA PRO A 1197 -11.11 2.01 21.55
C PRO A 1197 -10.25 1.65 22.78
N VAL A 1198 -8.92 1.60 22.64
CA VAL A 1198 -7.99 1.16 23.70
C VAL A 1198 -7.01 2.24 24.16
N LEU A 1199 -7.11 3.46 23.63
CA LEU A 1199 -6.24 4.58 23.99
C LEU A 1199 -7.08 5.76 24.52
N LEU A 1200 -6.77 6.20 25.74
CA LEU A 1200 -7.39 7.38 26.36
C LEU A 1200 -6.34 8.46 26.59
N MET A 1201 -6.72 9.73 26.43
CA MET A 1201 -5.92 10.87 26.88
C MET A 1201 -6.29 11.22 28.31
N LEU A 1202 -5.34 11.07 29.22
CA LEU A 1202 -5.48 11.48 30.61
C LEU A 1202 -4.95 12.91 30.77
N THR A 1203 -5.82 13.81 31.23
CA THR A 1203 -5.44 15.16 31.68
C THR A 1203 -5.46 15.17 33.21
N GLN A 1204 -4.32 15.48 33.83
CA GLN A 1204 -4.24 15.51 35.29
C GLN A 1204 -5.12 16.64 35.84
N GLN A 1205 -5.87 16.38 36.92
CA GLN A 1205 -6.58 17.45 37.60
C GLN A 1205 -5.58 18.46 38.20
N PRO A 1206 -5.81 19.78 38.08
CA PRO A 1206 -4.98 20.76 38.76
C PRO A 1206 -5.06 20.48 40.27
N ARG A 1207 -3.91 20.29 40.92
CA ARG A 1207 -3.87 20.18 42.39
C ARG A 1207 -4.47 21.46 42.98
N PRO A 1208 -5.43 21.39 43.91
CA PRO A 1208 -5.81 22.58 44.67
C PRO A 1208 -4.55 23.13 45.36
N PRO A 1209 -4.38 24.46 45.44
CA PRO A 1209 -3.25 25.04 46.15
C PRO A 1209 -3.24 24.49 47.58
N ALA A 1210 -2.05 24.10 48.07
CA ALA A 1210 -1.90 23.64 49.43
C ALA A 1210 -2.52 24.69 50.38
N PRO A 1211 -3.31 24.29 51.39
CA PRO A 1211 -3.81 25.24 52.37
C PRO A 1211 -2.59 25.96 52.97
N ALA A 1212 -2.61 27.29 52.91
CA ALA A 1212 -1.57 28.09 53.53
C ALA A 1212 -1.45 27.65 54.99
N ALA A 1213 -0.25 27.22 55.40
CA ALA A 1213 0.01 26.88 56.79
C ALA A 1213 -0.36 28.10 57.66
N ALA A 1214 -1.34 27.92 58.55
CA ALA A 1214 -1.78 28.93 59.50
C ALA A 1214 -0.80 29.03 60.68
#